data_AF-A0AAD1WPK3-F1
#
_entry.id   AF-A0AAD1WPK3-F1
#
_cell.length_a   1.000
_cell.length_b   1.000
_cell.length_c   1.000
_cell.angle_alpha   90.00
_cell.angle_beta   90.00
_cell.angle_gamma   90.00
#
_symmetry.space_group_name_H-M   'P 1'
#
loop_
_entity.id
_entity.type
_entity.pdbx_description
1 polymer ?
#
loop_
_entity_poly.entity_id
_entity_poly.type
_entity_poly.pdbx_seq_one_letter_code
_entity_poly.pdbx_strand_id
1 'polypeptide(L)'
;MCSQRSPQCSENQESSCVASSCPPFTESPHSGVMMPLFFRKQKQSGEARKRLEYQMCLAKEAGADDILDLSKCELPEIPDGIFSTCRVLQKKVLILHSNFLTQLLPKSCQISDLSALKVLDLHDNKMTSLPVDVGSLTSLRVLNVERNLLRSLPDSIGDLVQLQTLNVKGNKLKVLPHTVGGLRSLRTLDVTENRLQELPQELAHVRTLEMLSLDTAGMVYPPRSVCVEGTEAIQQFLCKEVGVEYCAPSQYLLSVLENSAGEGDSVDGAPVAFQAEEVEWQNKFSEYERRKEQKMLEKLEFERRLDLGQREYAQLVQQNNTQKDQILQSVRQEQSRLDKGLTQHQKQLHNDRQELQEQLKQMEKRISFRISNLLEENQRQKQSAAILKSLDDERIRMEQLMAITQEEADNLRRKEVASAMQQMLSESYKSRLLQMAYESRRQEMVSQACSSLADMDHKLQQIQVWQQLDQSKAISQILQESEIQKAAFEALQLKKDLMHRQIREQIILIETELMQLTHLEITRQELDTEALQEEISAQRLTLSELLQQLLKDKKQREEELLDVLRQMDAKSEANQENYWLIQYQRLLNQKPLSLRLQEEGLEQDLVSLLKELSAEKYLPIFAHHRFSLEMLEKMTPNDLKKLGVQEVGLQISIIDRAREIWRLRKEKLKVVDNITPNELMPSVPQEVEPSAPQDIQPSLESPSFPLTEVTNRNSECVVCLEQEAQTIFLTCGHVCCCSKCGDALHTCPLCRGAITQRIRIYHST
;
A
#
# COMPACT_ATOMS: atom_id res chain seq x y z
N MET A 1 41.92 -35.25 -42.55
CA MET A 1 40.51 -35.56 -42.88
C MET A 1 39.63 -34.94 -41.81
N CYS A 2 38.87 -33.91 -42.15
CA CYS A 2 37.78 -33.34 -41.35
C CYS A 2 36.85 -32.52 -42.27
N SER A 3 35.66 -32.19 -41.79
CA SER A 3 34.52 -31.65 -42.55
C SER A 3 34.74 -30.32 -43.28
N GLN A 4 34.03 -30.14 -44.42
CA GLN A 4 33.10 -29.02 -44.77
C GLN A 4 32.85 -29.05 -46.29
N ARG A 5 31.60 -29.24 -46.77
CA ARG A 5 30.52 -28.26 -46.99
C ARG A 5 30.85 -27.16 -48.01
N SER A 6 30.07 -27.13 -49.09
CA SER A 6 29.99 -26.07 -50.10
C SER A 6 28.52 -25.90 -50.53
N PRO A 7 28.00 -24.67 -50.69
CA PRO A 7 26.68 -24.43 -51.29
C PRO A 7 26.75 -23.59 -52.58
N GLN A 8 25.95 -23.97 -53.58
CA GLN A 8 25.62 -23.25 -54.83
C GLN A 8 24.35 -23.93 -55.40
N CYS A 9 23.45 -23.30 -56.16
CA CYS A 9 23.01 -21.90 -56.31
C CYS A 9 21.73 -21.93 -57.18
N SER A 10 21.04 -20.79 -57.38
CA SER A 10 20.03 -20.51 -58.44
C SER A 10 18.72 -21.33 -58.47
N GLU A 11 17.56 -20.84 -58.95
CA GLU A 11 17.08 -19.48 -59.30
C GLU A 11 15.53 -19.47 -59.44
N ASN A 12 14.91 -18.34 -59.05
CA ASN A 12 13.74 -17.64 -59.64
C ASN A 12 12.36 -18.32 -59.94
N GLN A 13 11.37 -17.41 -60.08
CA GLN A 13 10.00 -17.55 -60.62
C GLN A 13 8.95 -18.30 -59.77
N GLU A 14 7.66 -17.95 -59.76
CA GLU A 14 6.93 -16.66 -59.95
C GLU A 14 5.43 -16.90 -59.63
N SER A 15 4.69 -15.88 -59.17
CA SER A 15 3.19 -15.87 -59.12
C SER A 15 2.50 -16.92 -58.21
N SER A 16 1.21 -16.86 -57.86
CA SER A 16 0.25 -15.77 -57.60
C SER A 16 -1.03 -16.37 -56.96
N CYS A 17 -1.85 -15.54 -56.28
CA CYS A 17 -3.25 -15.82 -55.91
C CYS A 17 -3.52 -16.96 -54.89
N VAL A 18 -4.66 -17.05 -54.17
CA VAL A 18 -5.72 -16.09 -53.80
C VAL A 18 -6.33 -16.56 -52.46
N ALA A 19 -7.09 -15.70 -51.78
CA ALA A 19 -7.77 -15.95 -50.50
C ALA A 19 -8.73 -17.16 -50.47
N SER A 20 -9.02 -17.66 -49.25
CA SER A 20 -10.37 -17.65 -48.61
C SER A 20 -10.76 -18.90 -47.79
N SER A 21 -11.39 -18.61 -46.64
CA SER A 21 -12.44 -19.40 -45.93
C SER A 21 -12.25 -20.89 -45.61
N CYS A 22 -12.09 -21.18 -44.31
CA CYS A 22 -12.52 -22.46 -43.71
C CYS A 22 -13.99 -22.37 -43.22
N PRO A 23 -14.82 -23.39 -43.49
CA PRO A 23 -16.03 -23.69 -42.74
C PRO A 23 -15.83 -24.94 -41.82
N PRO A 24 -16.81 -25.33 -40.99
CA PRO A 24 -16.53 -25.91 -39.67
C PRO A 24 -16.88 -27.40 -39.52
N PHE A 25 -16.49 -27.99 -38.38
CA PHE A 25 -17.12 -29.21 -37.86
C PHE A 25 -17.34 -29.13 -36.34
N THR A 26 -18.60 -29.23 -35.95
CA THR A 26 -19.05 -29.52 -34.59
C THR A 26 -19.34 -31.01 -34.49
N GLU A 27 -18.80 -31.70 -33.48
CA GLU A 27 -19.48 -32.83 -32.85
C GLU A 27 -18.84 -33.19 -31.50
N SER A 28 -19.70 -33.57 -30.56
CA SER A 28 -19.38 -34.24 -29.29
C SER A 28 -20.42 -35.37 -29.12
N PRO A 29 -20.36 -36.28 -28.13
CA PRO A 29 -19.40 -36.38 -27.03
C PRO A 29 -18.82 -37.81 -26.85
N HIS A 30 -17.85 -37.98 -25.92
CA HIS A 30 -17.91 -39.09 -24.94
C HIS A 30 -16.94 -38.87 -23.76
N SER A 31 -17.23 -39.57 -22.67
CA SER A 31 -16.64 -39.44 -21.34
C SER A 31 -15.14 -39.76 -21.25
N GLY A 32 -14.36 -38.83 -20.73
CA GLY A 32 -13.02 -39.06 -20.20
C GLY A 32 -12.89 -38.46 -18.80
N VAL A 33 -12.55 -39.28 -17.81
CA VAL A 33 -12.35 -38.84 -16.42
C VAL A 33 -11.08 -37.99 -16.33
N MET A 34 -11.21 -36.68 -16.13
CA MET A 34 -10.10 -35.80 -15.74
C MET A 34 -10.13 -35.52 -14.25
N MET A 35 -8.99 -35.73 -13.58
CA MET A 35 -8.75 -35.21 -12.24
C MET A 35 -8.69 -33.67 -12.24
N PRO A 36 -9.20 -33.00 -11.21
CA PRO A 36 -9.16 -31.54 -11.11
C PRO A 36 -7.76 -31.06 -10.70
N LEU A 37 -6.85 -30.92 -11.67
CA LEU A 37 -5.52 -30.35 -11.44
C LEU A 37 -5.53 -28.83 -11.63
N PHE A 38 -5.35 -28.13 -10.51
CA PHE A 38 -5.01 -26.70 -10.37
C PHE A 38 -5.98 -25.68 -10.99
N PHE A 39 -6.80 -25.06 -10.13
CA PHE A 39 -7.23 -23.68 -10.34
C PHE A 39 -5.98 -22.79 -10.45
N ARG A 40 -5.61 -22.38 -11.67
CA ARG A 40 -4.66 -21.27 -11.86
C ARG A 40 -5.27 -20.02 -11.26
N LYS A 41 -4.77 -19.56 -10.10
CA LYS A 41 -5.06 -18.20 -9.61
C LYS A 41 -4.72 -17.22 -10.73
N GLN A 42 -5.71 -16.44 -11.16
CA GLN A 42 -5.54 -15.46 -12.24
C GLN A 42 -4.47 -14.46 -11.78
N LYS A 43 -3.41 -14.30 -12.58
CA LYS A 43 -2.24 -13.52 -12.17
C LYS A 43 -2.56 -12.04 -12.31
N GLN A 44 -2.67 -11.36 -11.17
CA GLN A 44 -2.92 -9.92 -11.02
C GLN A 44 -2.00 -9.11 -11.96
N SER A 45 -2.56 -8.09 -12.61
CA SER A 45 -1.82 -7.15 -13.45
C SER A 45 -0.74 -6.42 -12.66
N GLY A 46 0.38 -6.10 -13.31
CA GLY A 46 1.48 -5.36 -12.69
C GLY A 46 1.08 -3.94 -12.26
N GLU A 47 0.05 -3.38 -12.88
CA GLU A 47 -0.51 -2.07 -12.53
C GLU A 47 -1.43 -2.16 -11.30
N ALA A 48 -2.33 -3.14 -11.27
CA ALA A 48 -3.20 -3.43 -10.12
C ALA A 48 -2.38 -3.75 -8.85
N ARG A 49 -1.25 -4.46 -8.99
CA ARG A 49 -0.33 -4.70 -7.89
C ARG A 49 0.35 -3.43 -7.37
N LYS A 50 0.82 -2.54 -8.27
CA LYS A 50 1.40 -1.25 -7.88
C LYS A 50 0.36 -0.36 -7.18
N ARG A 51 -0.89 -0.36 -7.67
CA ARG A 51 -2.02 0.36 -7.05
C ARG A 51 -2.26 -0.14 -5.62
N LEU A 52 -2.29 -1.46 -5.41
CA LEU A 52 -2.41 -2.06 -4.08
C LEU A 52 -1.23 -1.66 -3.16
N GLU A 53 0.01 -1.78 -3.62
CA GLU A 53 1.20 -1.43 -2.84
C GLU A 53 1.22 0.08 -2.47
N TYR A 54 0.82 0.96 -3.39
CA TYR A 54 0.67 2.40 -3.16
C TYR A 54 -0.43 2.72 -2.14
N GLN A 55 -1.63 2.16 -2.30
CA GLN A 55 -2.74 2.37 -1.37
C GLN A 55 -2.44 1.83 0.03
N MET A 56 -1.72 0.70 0.13
CA MET A 56 -1.25 0.18 1.42
C MET A 56 -0.13 1.01 2.06
N CYS A 57 0.58 1.87 1.31
CA CYS A 57 1.50 2.86 1.85
C CYS A 57 0.71 4.06 2.40
N LEU A 58 -0.11 4.70 1.55
CA LEU A 58 -0.97 5.83 1.92
C LEU A 58 -1.81 5.52 3.17
N ALA A 59 -2.38 4.31 3.25
CA ALA A 59 -3.20 3.90 4.38
C ALA A 59 -2.50 4.01 5.74
N LYS A 60 -1.16 3.89 5.77
CA LYS A 60 -0.31 3.85 6.97
C LYS A 60 0.35 5.19 7.31
N GLU A 61 0.22 6.19 6.47
CA GLU A 61 0.80 7.52 6.71
C GLU A 61 0.07 8.21 7.89
N ALA A 62 0.82 8.91 8.73
CA ALA A 62 0.25 9.62 9.87
C ALA A 62 -0.65 10.77 9.37
N GLY A 63 -1.91 10.79 9.81
CA GLY A 63 -2.91 11.73 9.29
C GLY A 63 -3.58 11.31 7.98
N ALA A 64 -3.33 10.10 7.46
CA ALA A 64 -4.06 9.59 6.31
C ALA A 64 -5.55 9.43 6.60
N ASP A 65 -6.40 9.92 5.69
CA ASP A 65 -7.87 9.94 5.79
C ASP A 65 -8.45 8.61 6.29
N ASP A 66 -9.62 8.66 6.94
CA ASP A 66 -10.36 7.49 7.45
C ASP A 66 -10.79 6.48 6.35
N ILE A 67 -10.43 6.73 5.09
CA ILE A 67 -10.82 6.01 3.89
C ILE A 67 -9.68 5.10 3.43
N LEU A 68 -10.01 3.83 3.19
CA LEU A 68 -9.13 2.86 2.54
C LEU A 68 -9.75 2.44 1.19
N ASP A 69 -9.22 2.99 0.09
CA ASP A 69 -9.62 2.63 -1.27
C ASP A 69 -8.71 1.55 -1.87
N LEU A 70 -9.30 0.37 -2.11
CA LEU A 70 -8.70 -0.80 -2.73
C LEU A 70 -9.51 -1.25 -3.96
N SER A 71 -10.28 -0.32 -4.54
CA SER A 71 -11.02 -0.53 -5.78
C SER A 71 -10.10 -0.82 -6.97
N LYS A 72 -10.59 -1.62 -7.92
CA LYS A 72 -9.90 -1.92 -9.19
C LYS A 72 -8.50 -2.53 -9.03
N CYS A 73 -8.27 -3.26 -7.93
CA CYS A 73 -7.01 -3.93 -7.63
C CYS A 73 -6.96 -5.39 -8.12
N GLU A 74 -7.96 -5.85 -8.88
CA GLU A 74 -8.07 -7.23 -9.42
C GLU A 74 -7.98 -8.32 -8.33
N LEU A 75 -8.35 -8.01 -7.09
CA LEU A 75 -8.14 -8.89 -5.94
C LEU A 75 -9.06 -10.12 -5.99
N PRO A 76 -8.55 -11.36 -5.90
CA PRO A 76 -9.37 -12.56 -5.76
C PRO A 76 -9.81 -12.81 -4.30
N GLU A 77 -8.97 -12.38 -3.35
CA GLU A 77 -9.11 -12.52 -1.90
C GLU A 77 -8.53 -11.23 -1.27
N ILE A 78 -9.03 -10.80 -0.11
CA ILE A 78 -8.54 -9.61 0.61
C ILE A 78 -7.28 -9.99 1.42
N PRO A 79 -6.13 -9.31 1.25
CA PRO A 79 -4.96 -9.54 2.11
C PRO A 79 -5.22 -9.34 3.62
N ASP A 80 -4.78 -10.29 4.46
CA ASP A 80 -4.89 -10.29 5.92
C ASP A 80 -4.37 -8.98 6.59
N GLY A 81 -3.37 -8.34 5.97
CA GLY A 81 -2.82 -7.07 6.44
C GLY A 81 -3.81 -5.91 6.43
N ILE A 82 -4.88 -5.97 5.63
CA ILE A 82 -5.91 -4.92 5.56
C ILE A 82 -6.76 -4.92 6.83
N PHE A 83 -7.19 -6.08 7.32
CA PHE A 83 -7.94 -6.20 8.58
C PHE A 83 -7.13 -5.64 9.76
N SER A 84 -5.84 -6.00 9.84
CA SER A 84 -4.90 -5.42 10.81
C SER A 84 -4.79 -3.89 10.67
N THR A 85 -4.74 -3.37 9.45
CA THR A 85 -4.63 -1.92 9.17
C THR A 85 -5.91 -1.17 9.57
N CYS A 86 -7.09 -1.70 9.21
CA CYS A 86 -8.39 -1.15 9.60
C CYS A 86 -8.57 -1.13 11.14
N ARG A 87 -8.12 -2.18 11.85
CA ARG A 87 -8.18 -2.24 13.31
C ARG A 87 -7.25 -1.24 13.98
N VAL A 88 -5.98 -1.21 13.58
CA VAL A 88 -4.94 -0.35 14.21
C VAL A 88 -5.18 1.12 13.91
N LEU A 89 -5.61 1.46 12.69
CA LEU A 89 -5.80 2.84 12.24
C LEU A 89 -7.29 3.29 12.24
N GLN A 90 -8.18 2.48 12.84
CA GLN A 90 -9.62 2.73 13.00
C GLN A 90 -10.31 3.34 11.77
N LYS A 91 -9.96 2.82 10.57
CA LYS A 91 -10.51 3.33 9.31
C LYS A 91 -12.03 3.20 9.31
N LYS A 92 -12.73 4.23 8.84
CA LYS A 92 -14.20 4.35 8.87
C LYS A 92 -14.85 4.01 7.54
N VAL A 93 -14.09 4.01 6.43
CA VAL A 93 -14.59 3.71 5.08
C VAL A 93 -13.66 2.70 4.42
N LEU A 94 -14.21 1.60 3.92
CA LEU A 94 -13.48 0.58 3.16
C LEU A 94 -14.15 0.39 1.79
N ILE A 95 -13.40 0.66 0.73
CA ILE A 95 -13.87 0.60 -0.65
C ILE A 95 -13.11 -0.51 -1.38
N LEU A 96 -13.83 -1.50 -1.89
CA LEU A 96 -13.29 -2.73 -2.50
C LEU A 96 -14.00 -3.08 -3.82
N HIS A 97 -14.67 -2.10 -4.43
CA HIS A 97 -15.47 -2.34 -5.62
C HIS A 97 -14.64 -2.68 -6.88
N SER A 98 -15.28 -3.31 -7.87
CA SER A 98 -14.66 -3.71 -9.14
C SER A 98 -13.41 -4.59 -8.92
N ASN A 99 -13.56 -5.63 -8.09
CA ASN A 99 -12.55 -6.65 -7.83
C ASN A 99 -13.09 -8.04 -8.21
N PHE A 100 -12.34 -9.11 -7.90
CA PHE A 100 -12.75 -10.50 -8.18
C PHE A 100 -13.05 -11.28 -6.89
N LEU A 101 -13.42 -10.59 -5.81
CA LEU A 101 -13.64 -11.18 -4.49
C LEU A 101 -14.79 -12.18 -4.51
N THR A 102 -14.53 -13.41 -4.05
CA THR A 102 -15.56 -14.45 -3.90
C THR A 102 -16.13 -14.55 -2.48
N GLN A 103 -15.38 -14.05 -1.50
CA GLN A 103 -15.71 -14.03 -0.07
C GLN A 103 -15.10 -12.77 0.57
N LEU A 104 -15.76 -12.24 1.61
CA LEU A 104 -15.29 -11.06 2.36
C LEU A 104 -14.19 -11.40 3.38
N LEU A 105 -14.18 -12.63 3.94
CA LEU A 105 -13.21 -13.04 4.95
C LEU A 105 -12.23 -14.09 4.41
N PRO A 106 -10.91 -13.85 4.53
CA PRO A 106 -9.92 -14.92 4.52
C PRO A 106 -10.14 -15.89 5.70
N LYS A 107 -9.65 -17.12 5.58
CA LYS A 107 -9.79 -18.18 6.60
C LYS A 107 -9.09 -17.86 7.95
N SER A 108 -8.28 -16.81 7.99
CA SER A 108 -7.41 -16.39 9.08
C SER A 108 -7.91 -15.15 9.85
N CYS A 109 -8.92 -14.43 9.35
CA CYS A 109 -9.34 -13.13 9.89
C CYS A 109 -10.77 -13.16 10.45
N GLN A 110 -11.04 -12.31 11.45
CA GLN A 110 -12.38 -12.13 12.02
C GLN A 110 -12.98 -10.81 11.51
N ILE A 111 -14.30 -10.79 11.29
CA ILE A 111 -15.01 -9.56 10.85
C ILE A 111 -15.06 -8.49 11.95
N SER A 112 -14.89 -8.87 13.21
CA SER A 112 -14.76 -8.00 14.39
C SER A 112 -13.59 -7.00 14.28
N ASP A 113 -12.53 -7.34 13.55
CA ASP A 113 -11.39 -6.44 13.26
C ASP A 113 -11.82 -5.19 12.45
N LEU A 114 -12.99 -5.21 11.83
CA LEU A 114 -13.56 -4.10 11.05
C LEU A 114 -14.67 -3.32 11.79
N SER A 115 -14.88 -3.54 13.09
CA SER A 115 -15.97 -2.96 13.90
C SER A 115 -16.08 -1.42 13.91
N ALA A 116 -15.00 -0.71 13.55
CA ALA A 116 -14.98 0.77 13.42
C ALA A 116 -15.52 1.29 12.07
N LEU A 117 -15.78 0.42 11.08
CA LEU A 117 -16.29 0.82 9.77
C LEU A 117 -17.70 1.42 9.85
N LYS A 118 -17.88 2.55 9.18
CA LYS A 118 -19.16 3.21 8.90
C LYS A 118 -19.64 2.98 7.46
N VAL A 119 -18.72 2.76 6.53
CA VAL A 119 -19.05 2.52 5.11
C VAL A 119 -18.24 1.32 4.60
N LEU A 120 -18.93 0.35 4.02
CA LEU A 120 -18.35 -0.82 3.36
C LEU A 120 -18.92 -0.95 1.96
N ASP A 121 -18.08 -0.74 0.95
CA ASP A 121 -18.45 -0.83 -0.45
C ASP A 121 -17.75 -2.01 -1.15
N LEU A 122 -18.57 -2.98 -1.56
CA LEU A 122 -18.19 -4.25 -2.17
C LEU A 122 -18.86 -4.44 -3.54
N HIS A 123 -19.37 -3.38 -4.17
CA HIS A 123 -20.09 -3.52 -5.44
C HIS A 123 -19.21 -4.07 -6.58
N ASP A 124 -19.84 -4.66 -7.61
CA ASP A 124 -19.14 -5.17 -8.80
C ASP A 124 -18.03 -6.18 -8.42
N ASN A 125 -18.43 -7.25 -7.74
CA ASN A 125 -17.58 -8.34 -7.27
C ASN A 125 -18.22 -9.70 -7.56
N LYS A 126 -17.59 -10.80 -7.12
CA LYS A 126 -18.05 -12.18 -7.39
C LYS A 126 -18.52 -12.89 -6.12
N MET A 127 -18.95 -12.16 -5.09
CA MET A 127 -19.29 -12.73 -3.79
C MET A 127 -20.54 -13.60 -3.87
N THR A 128 -20.48 -14.77 -3.23
CA THR A 128 -21.59 -15.75 -3.24
C THR A 128 -22.41 -15.76 -1.94
N SER A 129 -21.82 -15.31 -0.84
CA SER A 129 -22.44 -15.11 0.47
C SER A 129 -21.69 -14.05 1.25
N LEU A 130 -22.38 -13.32 2.11
CA LEU A 130 -21.77 -12.53 3.18
C LEU A 130 -21.44 -13.44 4.38
N PRO A 131 -20.46 -13.09 5.24
CA PRO A 131 -20.14 -13.89 6.42
C PRO A 131 -21.30 -13.90 7.44
N VAL A 132 -21.39 -14.96 8.24
CA VAL A 132 -22.49 -15.13 9.22
C VAL A 132 -22.43 -14.06 10.32
N ASP A 133 -21.25 -13.50 10.60
CA ASP A 133 -21.02 -12.56 11.70
C ASP A 133 -21.06 -11.08 11.26
N VAL A 134 -21.60 -10.73 10.08
CA VAL A 134 -21.68 -9.33 9.59
C VAL A 134 -22.30 -8.38 10.62
N GLY A 135 -23.27 -8.85 11.41
CA GLY A 135 -23.90 -8.10 12.50
C GLY A 135 -22.93 -7.52 13.54
N SER A 136 -21.68 -8.01 13.64
CA SER A 136 -20.67 -7.42 14.54
C SER A 136 -20.22 -6.01 14.14
N LEU A 137 -20.56 -5.54 12.93
CA LEU A 137 -20.20 -4.21 12.41
C LEU A 137 -21.20 -3.15 12.90
N THR A 138 -21.39 -3.03 14.21
CA THR A 138 -22.44 -2.19 14.83
C THR A 138 -22.35 -0.69 14.48
N SER A 139 -21.18 -0.21 14.05
CA SER A 139 -20.95 1.17 13.58
C SER A 139 -21.35 1.42 12.11
N LEU A 140 -21.71 0.37 11.36
CA LEU A 140 -21.90 0.44 9.92
C LEU A 140 -23.19 1.19 9.55
N ARG A 141 -23.05 2.20 8.70
CA ARG A 141 -24.14 3.05 8.18
C ARG A 141 -24.48 2.78 6.73
N VAL A 142 -23.48 2.42 5.91
CA VAL A 142 -23.68 2.13 4.48
C VAL A 142 -23.04 0.79 4.15
N LEU A 143 -23.86 -0.13 3.63
CA LEU A 143 -23.43 -1.40 3.06
C LEU A 143 -23.87 -1.46 1.59
N ASN A 144 -22.90 -1.44 0.68
CA ASN A 144 -23.13 -1.62 -0.74
C ASN A 144 -22.55 -2.95 -1.20
N VAL A 145 -23.39 -3.85 -1.72
CA VAL A 145 -23.02 -5.15 -2.29
C VAL A 145 -23.67 -5.36 -3.66
N GLU A 146 -23.96 -4.27 -4.37
CA GLU A 146 -24.54 -4.30 -5.72
C GLU A 146 -23.72 -5.17 -6.70
N ARG A 147 -24.37 -5.79 -7.68
CA ARG A 147 -23.75 -6.58 -8.77
C ARG A 147 -22.80 -7.66 -8.23
N ASN A 148 -23.31 -8.48 -7.32
CA ASN A 148 -22.64 -9.67 -6.81
C ASN A 148 -23.46 -10.93 -7.14
N LEU A 149 -23.09 -12.08 -6.56
CA LEU A 149 -23.73 -13.37 -6.80
C LEU A 149 -24.44 -13.91 -5.53
N LEU A 150 -24.81 -13.02 -4.61
CA LEU A 150 -25.40 -13.37 -3.31
C LEU A 150 -26.75 -14.09 -3.50
N ARG A 151 -26.93 -15.22 -2.80
CA ARG A 151 -28.17 -16.04 -2.85
C ARG A 151 -29.13 -15.76 -1.70
N SER A 152 -28.59 -15.33 -0.57
CA SER A 152 -29.28 -14.97 0.67
C SER A 152 -28.42 -13.96 1.44
N LEU A 153 -29.06 -13.19 2.32
CA LEU A 153 -28.38 -12.41 3.35
C LEU A 153 -28.33 -13.25 4.66
N PRO A 154 -27.32 -13.07 5.52
CA PRO A 154 -27.26 -13.72 6.83
C PRO A 154 -28.26 -13.09 7.79
N ASP A 155 -28.78 -13.88 8.75
CA ASP A 155 -29.76 -13.37 9.73
C ASP A 155 -29.18 -12.24 10.62
N SER A 156 -27.87 -12.25 10.88
CA SER A 156 -27.17 -11.19 11.62
C SER A 156 -27.16 -9.81 10.94
N ILE A 157 -27.67 -9.69 9.71
CA ILE A 157 -27.87 -8.38 9.08
C ILE A 157 -28.76 -7.49 9.96
N GLY A 158 -29.71 -8.06 10.70
CA GLY A 158 -30.62 -7.34 11.59
C GLY A 158 -29.95 -6.66 12.79
N ASP A 159 -28.74 -7.09 13.16
CA ASP A 159 -27.98 -6.53 14.30
C ASP A 159 -27.30 -5.19 13.95
N LEU A 160 -27.31 -4.78 12.67
CA LEU A 160 -26.74 -3.52 12.20
C LEU A 160 -27.65 -2.32 12.51
N VAL A 161 -27.87 -2.03 13.80
CA VAL A 161 -28.83 -1.01 14.27
C VAL A 161 -28.56 0.39 13.68
N GLN A 162 -27.31 0.72 13.34
CA GLN A 162 -26.92 2.01 12.75
C GLN A 162 -26.99 2.06 11.21
N LEU A 163 -27.37 0.97 10.53
CA LEU A 163 -27.39 0.93 9.07
C LEU A 163 -28.48 1.85 8.50
N GLN A 164 -28.08 2.77 7.63
CA GLN A 164 -28.94 3.77 6.96
C GLN A 164 -29.19 3.41 5.49
N THR A 165 -28.22 2.76 4.84
CA THR A 165 -28.29 2.39 3.42
C THR A 165 -27.85 0.94 3.23
N LEU A 166 -28.73 0.14 2.63
CA LEU A 166 -28.47 -1.22 2.19
C LEU A 166 -28.76 -1.35 0.69
N ASN A 167 -27.71 -1.39 -0.13
CA ASN A 167 -27.84 -1.66 -1.56
C ASN A 167 -27.43 -3.12 -1.84
N VAL A 168 -28.40 -3.95 -2.23
CA VAL A 168 -28.20 -5.35 -2.64
C VAL A 168 -28.63 -5.60 -4.09
N LYS A 169 -28.70 -4.53 -4.90
CA LYS A 169 -29.11 -4.56 -6.30
C LYS A 169 -28.31 -5.56 -7.14
N GLY A 170 -28.95 -6.17 -8.16
CA GLY A 170 -28.23 -6.97 -9.16
C GLY A 170 -27.61 -8.26 -8.59
N ASN A 171 -28.26 -8.86 -7.60
CA ASN A 171 -27.84 -10.11 -6.95
C ASN A 171 -28.78 -11.27 -7.34
N LYS A 172 -28.73 -12.38 -6.59
CA LYS A 172 -29.55 -13.59 -6.83
C LYS A 172 -30.39 -13.95 -5.60
N LEU A 173 -30.76 -12.94 -4.79
CA LEU A 173 -31.56 -13.09 -3.58
C LEU A 173 -32.97 -13.60 -3.95
N LYS A 174 -33.43 -14.63 -3.23
CA LYS A 174 -34.80 -15.18 -3.37
C LYS A 174 -35.76 -14.72 -2.28
N VAL A 175 -35.24 -14.50 -1.08
CA VAL A 175 -35.96 -14.10 0.13
C VAL A 175 -35.04 -13.15 0.91
N LEU A 176 -35.61 -12.14 1.57
CA LEU A 176 -34.92 -11.34 2.58
C LEU A 176 -35.19 -11.95 3.97
N PRO A 177 -34.20 -12.04 4.88
CA PRO A 177 -34.42 -12.61 6.20
C PRO A 177 -35.37 -11.72 7.02
N HIS A 178 -36.20 -12.36 7.85
CA HIS A 178 -37.12 -11.70 8.78
C HIS A 178 -36.41 -10.68 9.71
N THR A 179 -35.13 -10.92 10.02
CA THR A 179 -34.30 -10.04 10.83
C THR A 179 -34.03 -8.66 10.21
N VAL A 180 -34.32 -8.43 8.92
CA VAL A 180 -34.26 -7.08 8.30
C VAL A 180 -35.13 -6.07 9.06
N GLY A 181 -36.19 -6.51 9.74
CA GLY A 181 -36.98 -5.66 10.66
C GLY A 181 -36.19 -5.07 11.85
N GLY A 182 -35.02 -5.62 12.19
CA GLY A 182 -34.13 -5.13 13.24
C GLY A 182 -33.35 -3.86 12.86
N LEU A 183 -33.31 -3.49 11.57
CA LEU A 183 -32.54 -2.36 11.04
C LEU A 183 -33.20 -0.99 11.35
N ARG A 184 -33.21 -0.60 12.63
CA ARG A 184 -33.95 0.58 13.14
C ARG A 184 -33.61 1.92 12.49
N SER A 185 -32.42 2.06 11.89
CA SER A 185 -31.95 3.30 11.26
C SER A 185 -32.06 3.32 9.73
N LEU A 186 -32.60 2.28 9.12
CA LEU A 186 -32.54 2.07 7.67
C LEU A 186 -33.48 3.02 6.91
N ARG A 187 -32.88 3.92 6.13
CA ARG A 187 -33.59 4.89 5.28
C ARG A 187 -33.75 4.41 3.85
N THR A 188 -32.76 3.70 3.32
CA THR A 188 -32.71 3.34 1.89
C THR A 188 -32.38 1.85 1.71
N LEU A 189 -33.28 1.14 1.02
CA LEU A 189 -33.16 -0.27 0.71
C LEU A 189 -33.38 -0.48 -0.80
N ASP A 190 -32.33 -0.82 -1.53
CA ASP A 190 -32.42 -1.20 -2.96
C ASP A 190 -32.24 -2.71 -3.10
N VAL A 191 -33.30 -3.36 -3.56
CA VAL A 191 -33.37 -4.80 -3.84
C VAL A 191 -33.71 -5.11 -5.30
N THR A 192 -33.60 -4.12 -6.20
CA THR A 192 -33.86 -4.30 -7.64
C THR A 192 -32.91 -5.29 -8.30
N GLU A 193 -33.27 -5.79 -9.48
CA GLU A 193 -32.50 -6.77 -10.26
C GLU A 193 -32.15 -8.05 -9.45
N ASN A 194 -33.12 -8.54 -8.66
CA ASN A 194 -32.99 -9.77 -7.86
C ASN A 194 -34.03 -10.83 -8.28
N ARG A 195 -34.27 -11.84 -7.44
CA ARG A 195 -35.29 -12.90 -7.65
C ARG A 195 -36.26 -13.00 -6.47
N LEU A 196 -36.48 -11.87 -5.80
CA LEU A 196 -37.42 -11.75 -4.69
C LEU A 196 -38.86 -11.89 -5.21
N GLN A 197 -39.66 -12.66 -4.48
CA GLN A 197 -41.10 -12.79 -4.71
C GLN A 197 -41.91 -12.27 -3.52
N GLU A 198 -41.33 -12.27 -2.33
CA GLU A 198 -41.99 -11.94 -1.07
C GLU A 198 -41.08 -11.02 -0.24
N LEU A 199 -41.66 -9.97 0.36
CA LEU A 199 -41.02 -9.18 1.42
C LEU A 199 -41.42 -9.72 2.80
N PRO A 200 -40.49 -9.73 3.80
CA PRO A 200 -40.81 -10.08 5.17
C PRO A 200 -41.77 -9.06 5.79
N GLN A 201 -42.76 -9.55 6.54
CA GLN A 201 -43.72 -8.71 7.28
C GLN A 201 -43.01 -7.84 8.33
N GLU A 202 -41.91 -8.34 8.86
CA GLU A 202 -41.08 -7.70 9.86
C GLU A 202 -40.49 -6.35 9.38
N LEU A 203 -40.44 -6.09 8.07
CA LEU A 203 -40.05 -4.79 7.50
C LEU A 203 -40.97 -3.64 7.95
N ALA A 204 -42.19 -3.93 8.42
CA ALA A 204 -43.08 -2.97 9.08
C ALA A 204 -42.48 -2.32 10.35
N HIS A 205 -41.48 -2.94 10.99
CA HIS A 205 -40.81 -2.37 12.16
C HIS A 205 -39.77 -1.30 11.80
N VAL A 206 -39.39 -1.18 10.51
CA VAL A 206 -38.43 -0.18 10.03
C VAL A 206 -39.12 1.16 9.78
N ARG A 207 -39.36 1.91 10.86
CA ARG A 207 -40.06 3.21 10.85
C ARG A 207 -39.28 4.38 10.21
N THR A 208 -38.04 4.14 9.80
CA THR A 208 -37.11 5.12 9.24
C THR A 208 -36.96 5.05 7.73
N LEU A 209 -37.66 4.12 7.05
CA LEU A 209 -37.49 3.84 5.62
C LEU A 209 -38.09 4.94 4.74
N GLU A 210 -37.22 5.70 4.08
CA GLU A 210 -37.58 6.78 3.14
C GLU A 210 -37.72 6.23 1.71
N MET A 211 -36.94 5.21 1.32
CA MET A 211 -36.91 4.67 -0.03
C MET A 211 -36.74 3.15 -0.06
N LEU A 212 -37.66 2.47 -0.76
CA LEU A 212 -37.63 1.04 -1.06
C LEU A 212 -37.73 0.83 -2.57
N SER A 213 -36.65 0.36 -3.20
CA SER A 213 -36.61 0.06 -4.63
C SER A 213 -36.70 -1.45 -4.86
N LEU A 214 -37.69 -1.92 -5.62
CA LEU A 214 -37.93 -3.34 -5.91
C LEU A 214 -38.55 -3.59 -7.30
N ASP A 215 -38.42 -4.83 -7.78
CA ASP A 215 -38.90 -5.23 -9.11
C ASP A 215 -40.40 -5.59 -9.09
N THR A 216 -41.28 -4.61 -9.32
CA THR A 216 -42.75 -4.76 -9.22
C THR A 216 -43.34 -5.93 -10.04
N ALA A 217 -42.71 -6.31 -11.16
CA ALA A 217 -43.14 -7.44 -11.98
C ALA A 217 -42.88 -8.81 -11.35
N GLY A 218 -41.86 -8.93 -10.49
CA GLY A 218 -41.47 -10.19 -9.84
C GLY A 218 -42.25 -10.52 -8.57
N MET A 219 -42.83 -9.51 -7.92
CA MET A 219 -43.47 -9.64 -6.62
C MET A 219 -44.81 -10.40 -6.66
N VAL A 220 -45.00 -11.22 -5.62
CA VAL A 220 -46.23 -11.90 -5.21
C VAL A 220 -46.78 -11.24 -3.94
N TYR A 221 -45.91 -10.93 -2.97
CA TYR A 221 -46.25 -10.24 -1.72
C TYR A 221 -45.22 -9.13 -1.39
N PRO A 222 -45.60 -7.84 -1.26
CA PRO A 222 -46.94 -7.29 -1.38
C PRO A 222 -47.54 -7.45 -2.79
N PRO A 223 -48.87 -7.31 -2.95
CA PRO A 223 -49.51 -7.38 -4.25
C PRO A 223 -49.03 -6.25 -5.16
N ARG A 224 -48.90 -6.54 -6.47
CA ARG A 224 -48.29 -5.63 -7.45
C ARG A 224 -48.90 -4.23 -7.52
N SER A 225 -50.19 -4.06 -7.22
CA SER A 225 -50.83 -2.75 -7.14
C SER A 225 -50.17 -1.85 -6.10
N VAL A 226 -49.97 -2.37 -4.89
CA VAL A 226 -49.29 -1.67 -3.79
C VAL A 226 -47.83 -1.38 -4.14
N CYS A 227 -47.15 -2.32 -4.82
CA CYS A 227 -45.77 -2.11 -5.25
C CYS A 227 -45.59 -1.00 -6.30
N VAL A 228 -46.62 -0.66 -7.07
CA VAL A 228 -46.60 0.43 -8.07
C VAL A 228 -46.87 1.79 -7.42
N GLU A 229 -47.61 1.83 -6.31
CA GLU A 229 -47.92 3.05 -5.55
C GLU A 229 -46.71 3.58 -4.74
N GLY A 230 -45.67 2.77 -4.56
CA GLY A 230 -44.37 3.18 -4.02
C GLY A 230 -44.13 2.82 -2.55
N THR A 231 -43.02 3.32 -1.99
CA THR A 231 -42.51 2.95 -0.66
C THR A 231 -43.53 3.14 0.46
N GLU A 232 -44.25 4.27 0.46
CA GLU A 232 -45.24 4.59 1.49
C GLU A 232 -46.42 3.59 1.49
N ALA A 233 -46.99 3.31 0.31
CA ALA A 233 -48.07 2.34 0.17
C ALA A 233 -47.63 0.92 0.60
N ILE A 234 -46.40 0.52 0.26
CA ILE A 234 -45.81 -0.74 0.71
C ILE A 234 -45.70 -0.80 2.24
N GLN A 235 -45.19 0.26 2.88
CA GLN A 235 -45.11 0.29 4.34
C GLN A 235 -46.47 0.32 5.01
N GLN A 236 -47.42 1.14 4.54
CA GLN A 236 -48.79 1.18 5.06
C GLN A 236 -49.47 -0.20 4.98
N PHE A 237 -49.28 -0.92 3.87
CA PHE A 237 -49.78 -2.29 3.70
C PHE A 237 -49.16 -3.26 4.71
N LEU A 238 -47.83 -3.27 4.86
CA LEU A 238 -47.14 -4.15 5.80
C LEU A 238 -47.48 -3.83 7.26
N CYS A 239 -47.55 -2.55 7.63
CA CYS A 239 -48.00 -2.10 8.96
C CYS A 239 -49.42 -2.57 9.27
N LYS A 240 -50.34 -2.50 8.31
CA LYS A 240 -51.73 -2.97 8.46
C LYS A 240 -51.82 -4.49 8.65
N GLU A 241 -51.04 -5.28 7.92
CA GLU A 241 -51.00 -6.74 8.05
C GLU A 241 -50.43 -7.19 9.41
N VAL A 242 -49.45 -6.47 9.97
CA VAL A 242 -48.84 -6.77 11.29
C VAL A 242 -49.63 -6.16 12.46
N GLY A 243 -50.56 -5.23 12.19
CA GLY A 243 -51.36 -4.55 13.21
C GLY A 243 -50.62 -3.42 13.95
N VAL A 244 -49.67 -2.77 13.27
CA VAL A 244 -48.87 -1.65 13.80
C VAL A 244 -49.31 -0.36 13.10
N GLU A 245 -49.38 0.76 13.84
CA GLU A 245 -49.65 2.07 13.24
C GLU A 245 -48.50 2.51 12.31
N TYR A 246 -48.85 2.96 11.11
CA TYR A 246 -47.88 3.55 10.19
C TYR A 246 -47.55 4.98 10.62
N CYS A 247 -46.27 5.28 10.81
CA CYS A 247 -45.76 6.63 11.02
C CYS A 247 -44.83 6.98 9.85
N ALA A 248 -45.01 8.17 9.28
CA ALA A 248 -44.07 8.67 8.27
C ALA A 248 -42.66 8.86 8.89
N PRO A 249 -41.56 8.63 8.15
CA PRO A 249 -40.19 8.74 8.69
C PRO A 249 -39.88 10.09 9.34
N SER A 250 -40.48 11.17 8.86
CA SER A 250 -40.36 12.53 9.41
C SER A 250 -40.97 12.69 10.80
N GLN A 251 -42.07 12.00 11.12
CA GLN A 251 -42.70 12.05 12.45
C GLN A 251 -41.94 11.18 13.45
N TYR A 252 -41.41 10.03 13.02
CA TYR A 252 -40.65 9.14 13.91
C TYR A 252 -39.35 9.80 14.43
N LEU A 253 -38.68 10.62 13.60
CA LEU A 253 -37.52 11.40 14.02
C LEU A 253 -37.83 12.41 15.14
N LEU A 254 -38.97 13.11 15.04
CA LEU A 254 -39.45 14.02 16.09
C LEU A 254 -39.72 13.26 17.39
N SER A 255 -40.50 12.18 17.36
CA SER A 255 -40.82 11.42 18.57
C SER A 255 -39.61 10.74 19.21
N VAL A 256 -38.56 10.39 18.46
CA VAL A 256 -37.30 9.88 19.05
C VAL A 256 -36.50 10.98 19.72
N LEU A 257 -36.44 12.18 19.13
CA LEU A 257 -35.79 13.35 19.73
C LEU A 257 -36.50 13.82 21.01
N GLU A 258 -37.84 13.89 20.97
CA GLU A 258 -38.69 14.22 22.13
C GLU A 258 -38.53 13.21 23.27
N ASN A 259 -38.45 11.90 22.98
CA ASN A 259 -38.20 10.87 24.00
C ASN A 259 -36.76 10.87 24.53
N SER A 260 -35.80 11.48 23.83
CA SER A 260 -34.43 11.71 24.35
C SER A 260 -34.28 13.01 25.15
N ALA A 261 -35.29 13.88 25.14
CA ALA A 261 -35.34 15.14 25.90
C ALA A 261 -36.17 15.01 27.20
N GLY A 262 -36.31 13.79 27.72
CA GLY A 262 -37.23 13.42 28.80
C GLY A 262 -36.62 13.28 30.20
N GLU A 263 -35.46 13.87 30.49
CA GLU A 263 -34.90 13.96 31.84
C GLU A 263 -34.01 15.22 31.96
N GLY A 264 -34.52 16.27 32.63
CA GLY A 264 -33.79 17.54 32.81
C GLY A 264 -34.75 18.69 33.14
N ASP A 265 -34.62 19.24 34.35
CA ASP A 265 -35.48 20.30 34.86
C ASP A 265 -35.28 21.64 34.13
N SER A 266 -36.30 22.50 34.15
CA SER A 266 -36.32 23.78 33.43
C SER A 266 -35.39 24.83 34.05
N VAL A 267 -34.44 25.33 33.27
CA VAL A 267 -33.82 26.67 33.46
C VAL A 267 -33.74 27.36 32.10
N ASP A 268 -34.30 28.56 32.01
CA ASP A 268 -34.42 29.34 30.76
C ASP A 268 -33.05 29.69 30.14
N GLY A 269 -32.84 29.35 28.86
CA GLY A 269 -31.57 29.68 28.21
C GLY A 269 -31.29 29.19 26.77
N ALA A 270 -32.27 28.74 25.98
CA ALA A 270 -31.99 28.23 24.62
C ALA A 270 -33.06 28.60 23.57
N PRO A 271 -32.79 29.63 22.75
CA PRO A 271 -32.94 29.45 21.30
C PRO A 271 -31.78 30.03 20.46
N VAL A 272 -30.69 30.48 21.07
CA VAL A 272 -29.55 31.12 20.36
C VAL A 272 -28.37 30.17 20.11
N ALA A 273 -28.10 29.22 21.02
CA ALA A 273 -26.96 28.30 20.90
C ALA A 273 -27.05 27.40 19.66
N PHE A 274 -28.23 26.85 19.36
CA PHE A 274 -28.41 25.92 18.23
C PHE A 274 -28.17 26.58 16.86
N GLN A 275 -28.54 27.86 16.69
CA GLN A 275 -28.26 28.61 15.47
C GLN A 275 -26.78 29.01 15.36
N ALA A 276 -26.10 29.29 16.48
CA ALA A 276 -24.67 29.54 16.48
C ALA A 276 -23.87 28.28 16.12
N GLU A 277 -24.20 27.12 16.69
CA GLU A 277 -23.58 25.84 16.35
C GLU A 277 -23.90 25.40 14.91
N GLU A 278 -25.11 25.66 14.40
CA GLU A 278 -25.49 25.35 13.02
C GLU A 278 -24.76 26.26 12.02
N VAL A 279 -24.60 27.56 12.30
CA VAL A 279 -23.79 28.48 11.48
C VAL A 279 -22.30 28.15 11.58
N GLU A 280 -21.79 27.77 12.75
CA GLU A 280 -20.42 27.25 12.87
C GLU A 280 -20.22 25.96 12.09
N TRP A 281 -21.19 25.04 12.10
CA TRP A 281 -21.15 23.82 11.29
C TRP A 281 -21.22 24.12 9.80
N GLN A 282 -22.07 25.05 9.37
CA GLN A 282 -22.14 25.49 7.97
C GLN A 282 -20.85 26.18 7.53
N ASN A 283 -20.20 26.96 8.40
CA ASN A 283 -18.89 27.56 8.13
C ASN A 283 -17.78 26.51 8.10
N LYS A 284 -17.72 25.58 9.07
CA LYS A 284 -16.77 24.45 9.10
C LYS A 284 -16.97 23.52 7.89
N PHE A 285 -18.21 23.30 7.45
CA PHE A 285 -18.55 22.54 6.25
C PHE A 285 -18.14 23.27 4.97
N SER A 286 -18.38 24.59 4.89
CA SER A 286 -17.93 25.43 3.77
C SER A 286 -16.40 25.51 3.68
N GLU A 287 -15.70 25.59 4.81
CA GLU A 287 -14.24 25.48 4.87
C GLU A 287 -13.74 24.09 4.47
N TYR A 288 -14.46 23.03 4.85
CA TYR A 288 -14.14 21.66 4.44
C TYR A 288 -14.33 21.47 2.94
N GLU A 289 -15.44 21.96 2.36
CA GLU A 289 -15.65 21.96 0.91
C GLU A 289 -14.58 22.78 0.20
N ARG A 290 -14.25 23.98 0.68
CA ARG A 290 -13.18 24.81 0.11
C ARG A 290 -11.82 24.13 0.18
N ARG A 291 -11.47 23.48 1.30
CA ARG A 291 -10.23 22.66 1.43
C ARG A 291 -10.25 21.44 0.51
N LYS A 292 -11.41 20.81 0.32
CA LYS A 292 -11.60 19.64 -0.57
C LYS A 292 -11.47 20.04 -2.04
N GLU A 293 -12.07 21.17 -2.45
CA GLU A 293 -11.90 21.76 -3.77
C GLU A 293 -10.45 22.20 -4.01
N GLN A 294 -9.81 22.81 -3.01
CA GLN A 294 -8.41 23.22 -3.10
C GLN A 294 -7.48 22.00 -3.24
N LYS A 295 -7.64 20.96 -2.41
CA LYS A 295 -6.91 19.69 -2.57
C LYS A 295 -7.21 19.00 -3.92
N MET A 296 -8.44 19.10 -4.42
CA MET A 296 -8.81 18.58 -5.75
C MET A 296 -8.09 19.36 -6.87
N LEU A 297 -8.02 20.69 -6.77
CA LEU A 297 -7.28 21.54 -7.71
C LEU A 297 -5.77 21.27 -7.64
N GLU A 298 -5.18 21.21 -6.44
CA GLU A 298 -3.77 20.87 -6.22
C GLU A 298 -3.43 19.48 -6.78
N LYS A 299 -4.32 18.50 -6.61
CA LYS A 299 -4.19 17.17 -7.23
C LYS A 299 -4.26 17.26 -8.76
N LEU A 300 -5.17 18.03 -9.33
CA LEU A 300 -5.35 18.18 -10.78
C LEU A 300 -4.20 18.99 -11.42
N GLU A 301 -3.56 19.87 -10.66
CA GLU A 301 -2.30 20.54 -11.02
C GLU A 301 -1.08 19.63 -10.86
N PHE A 302 -1.06 18.74 -9.86
CA PHE A 302 -0.03 17.72 -9.71
C PHE A 302 -0.10 16.69 -10.85
N GLU A 303 -1.29 16.18 -11.17
CA GLU A 303 -1.53 15.30 -12.33
C GLU A 303 -1.13 16.01 -13.64
N ARG A 304 -1.50 17.29 -13.85
CA ARG A 304 -1.04 18.05 -15.02
C ARG A 304 0.48 18.23 -15.09
N ARG A 305 1.15 18.47 -13.97
CA ARG A 305 2.62 18.56 -13.91
C ARG A 305 3.29 17.21 -14.18
N LEU A 306 2.72 16.11 -13.68
CA LEU A 306 3.19 14.76 -13.94
C LEU A 306 3.04 14.40 -15.42
N ASP A 307 1.89 14.71 -16.02
CA ASP A 307 1.61 14.51 -17.45
C ASP A 307 2.56 15.33 -18.34
N LEU A 308 2.83 16.59 -17.98
CA LEU A 308 3.79 17.44 -18.68
C LEU A 308 5.20 16.84 -18.61
N GLY A 309 5.68 16.47 -17.42
CA GLY A 309 6.99 15.82 -17.24
C GLY A 309 7.10 14.49 -17.98
N GLN A 310 6.03 13.68 -18.02
CA GLN A 310 5.98 12.45 -18.82
C GLN A 310 6.03 12.72 -20.32
N ARG A 311 5.35 13.77 -20.82
CA ARG A 311 5.39 14.17 -22.23
C ARG A 311 6.77 14.71 -22.64
N GLU A 312 7.39 15.54 -21.81
CA GLU A 312 8.76 16.05 -22.03
C GLU A 312 9.76 14.89 -22.03
N TYR A 313 9.66 13.95 -21.09
CA TYR A 313 10.48 12.75 -21.07
C TYR A 313 10.26 11.88 -22.32
N ALA A 314 9.02 11.66 -22.75
CA ALA A 314 8.70 10.92 -23.96
C ALA A 314 9.25 11.60 -25.22
N GLN A 315 9.18 12.93 -25.32
CA GLN A 315 9.79 13.70 -26.40
C GLN A 315 11.31 13.58 -26.41
N LEU A 316 11.98 13.66 -25.26
CA LEU A 316 13.44 13.46 -25.15
C LEU A 316 13.86 12.05 -25.55
N VAL A 317 13.10 11.02 -25.13
CA VAL A 317 13.33 9.63 -25.56
C VAL A 317 13.12 9.47 -27.07
N GLN A 318 12.07 10.09 -27.63
CA GLN A 318 11.82 10.06 -29.07
C GLN A 318 12.95 10.75 -29.85
N GLN A 319 13.39 11.95 -29.43
CA GLN A 319 14.53 12.64 -30.04
C GLN A 319 15.81 11.78 -29.96
N ASN A 320 16.11 11.21 -28.80
CA ASN A 320 17.28 10.34 -28.62
C ASN A 320 17.22 9.08 -29.50
N ASN A 321 16.03 8.50 -29.67
CA ASN A 321 15.82 7.37 -30.59
C ASN A 321 16.00 7.81 -32.06
N THR A 322 15.46 8.95 -32.49
CA THR A 322 15.69 9.45 -33.86
C THR A 322 17.17 9.75 -34.15
N GLN A 323 17.92 10.25 -33.17
CA GLN A 323 19.37 10.44 -33.29
C GLN A 323 20.11 9.10 -33.39
N LYS A 324 19.73 8.10 -32.58
CA LYS A 324 20.28 6.73 -32.69
C LYS A 324 19.99 6.12 -34.06
N ASP A 325 18.76 6.25 -34.58
CA ASP A 325 18.37 5.72 -35.88
C ASP A 325 19.16 6.38 -37.02
N GLN A 326 19.37 7.71 -36.96
CA GLN A 326 20.24 8.43 -37.91
C GLN A 326 21.69 7.94 -37.87
N ILE A 327 22.25 7.74 -36.66
CA ILE A 327 23.61 7.20 -36.49
C ILE A 327 23.69 5.77 -37.04
N LEU A 328 22.74 4.90 -36.70
CA LEU A 328 22.67 3.52 -37.20
C LEU A 328 22.52 3.47 -38.73
N GLN A 329 21.77 4.40 -39.32
CA GLN A 329 21.61 4.50 -40.76
C GLN A 329 22.89 4.96 -41.45
N SER A 330 23.61 5.93 -40.86
CA SER A 330 24.95 6.36 -41.32
C SER A 330 25.98 5.23 -41.25
N VAL A 331 26.07 4.53 -40.11
CA VAL A 331 26.95 3.36 -39.93
C VAL A 331 26.63 2.26 -40.96
N ARG A 332 25.34 2.00 -41.23
CA ARG A 332 24.92 1.03 -42.25
C ARG A 332 25.30 1.46 -43.67
N GLN A 333 25.27 2.76 -43.98
CA GLN A 333 25.72 3.28 -45.28
C GLN A 333 27.23 3.11 -45.47
N GLU A 334 28.03 3.44 -44.45
CA GLU A 334 29.49 3.26 -44.51
C GLU A 334 29.89 1.77 -44.52
N GLN A 335 29.20 0.90 -43.78
CA GLN A 335 29.37 -0.56 -43.92
C GLN A 335 29.10 -1.03 -45.35
N SER A 336 27.96 -0.63 -45.95
CA SER A 336 27.64 -0.98 -47.34
C SER A 336 28.66 -0.43 -48.35
N ARG A 337 29.25 0.74 -48.07
CA ARG A 337 30.31 1.34 -48.89
C ARG A 337 31.61 0.55 -48.78
N LEU A 338 32.01 0.17 -47.57
CA LEU A 338 33.19 -0.65 -47.30
C LEU A 338 33.05 -2.04 -47.94
N ASP A 339 31.91 -2.72 -47.78
CA ASP A 339 31.63 -4.01 -48.41
C ASP A 339 31.70 -3.95 -49.94
N LYS A 340 31.19 -2.86 -50.55
CA LYS A 340 31.32 -2.62 -52.00
C LYS A 340 32.78 -2.42 -52.42
N GLY A 341 33.57 -1.65 -51.66
CA GLY A 341 35.00 -1.49 -51.93
C GLY A 341 35.78 -2.80 -51.78
N LEU A 342 35.49 -3.58 -50.75
CA LEU A 342 36.16 -4.85 -50.44
C LEU A 342 35.82 -5.92 -51.48
N THR A 343 34.55 -6.02 -51.92
CA THR A 343 34.15 -6.92 -53.01
C THR A 343 34.67 -6.48 -54.38
N GLN A 344 34.80 -5.18 -54.66
CA GLN A 344 35.50 -4.69 -55.87
C GLN A 344 36.99 -5.05 -55.85
N HIS A 345 37.66 -4.86 -54.72
CA HIS A 345 39.09 -5.19 -54.59
C HIS A 345 39.34 -6.70 -54.68
N GLN A 346 38.48 -7.54 -54.08
CA GLN A 346 38.52 -8.99 -54.25
C GLN A 346 38.33 -9.41 -55.72
N LYS A 347 37.45 -8.73 -56.48
CA LYS A 347 37.29 -9.00 -57.92
C LYS A 347 38.52 -8.61 -58.73
N GLN A 348 39.16 -7.48 -58.43
CA GLN A 348 40.44 -7.10 -59.06
C GLN A 348 41.51 -8.15 -58.80
N LEU A 349 41.77 -8.48 -57.53
CA LEU A 349 42.74 -9.51 -57.15
C LEU A 349 42.45 -10.89 -57.79
N HIS A 350 41.17 -11.24 -57.97
CA HIS A 350 40.79 -12.46 -58.66
C HIS A 350 41.13 -12.41 -60.16
N ASN A 351 40.85 -11.30 -60.82
CA ASN A 351 41.18 -11.09 -62.24
C ASN A 351 42.70 -11.08 -62.47
N ASP A 352 43.46 -10.32 -61.68
CA ASP A 352 44.92 -10.24 -61.75
C ASP A 352 45.55 -11.63 -61.57
N ARG A 353 45.01 -12.43 -60.63
CA ARG A 353 45.42 -13.82 -60.42
C ARG A 353 45.07 -14.72 -61.62
N GLN A 354 43.91 -14.56 -62.25
CA GLN A 354 43.57 -15.32 -63.46
C GLN A 354 44.51 -14.96 -64.62
N GLU A 355 44.83 -13.67 -64.80
CA GLU A 355 45.73 -13.22 -65.85
C GLU A 355 47.15 -13.77 -65.65
N LEU A 356 47.68 -13.71 -64.42
CA LEU A 356 48.96 -14.34 -64.07
C LEU A 356 48.94 -15.86 -64.31
N GLN A 357 47.85 -16.55 -63.98
CA GLN A 357 47.71 -17.98 -64.26
C GLN A 357 47.72 -18.30 -65.75
N GLU A 358 47.10 -17.46 -66.59
CA GLU A 358 47.11 -17.68 -68.04
C GLU A 358 48.46 -17.33 -68.67
N GLN A 359 49.14 -16.27 -68.19
CA GLN A 359 50.53 -15.97 -68.57
C GLN A 359 51.47 -17.14 -68.22
N LEU A 360 51.34 -17.73 -67.02
CA LEU A 360 52.10 -18.92 -66.62
C LEU A 360 51.85 -20.11 -67.54
N LYS A 361 50.58 -20.46 -67.85
CA LYS A 361 50.26 -21.54 -68.81
C LYS A 361 50.84 -21.27 -70.21
N GLN A 362 50.80 -20.04 -70.70
CA GLN A 362 51.38 -19.67 -72.00
C GLN A 362 52.91 -19.78 -71.99
N MET A 363 53.55 -19.49 -70.86
CA MET A 363 54.99 -19.66 -70.69
C MET A 363 55.37 -21.14 -70.60
N GLU A 364 54.61 -21.93 -69.84
CA GLU A 364 54.77 -23.39 -69.75
C GLU A 364 54.66 -24.06 -71.12
N LYS A 365 53.60 -23.75 -71.89
CA LYS A 365 53.44 -24.22 -73.29
C LYS A 365 54.64 -23.84 -74.17
N ARG A 366 55.15 -22.60 -74.07
CA ARG A 366 56.34 -22.15 -74.80
C ARG A 366 57.61 -22.90 -74.39
N ILE A 367 57.78 -23.19 -73.11
CA ILE A 367 58.91 -23.98 -72.59
C ILE A 367 58.81 -25.43 -73.10
N SER A 368 57.65 -26.08 -72.98
CA SER A 368 57.42 -27.45 -73.46
C SER A 368 57.71 -27.58 -74.96
N PHE A 369 57.21 -26.64 -75.78
CA PHE A 369 57.49 -26.62 -77.22
C PHE A 369 59.00 -26.48 -77.51
N ARG A 370 59.70 -25.61 -76.78
CA ARG A 370 61.14 -25.40 -76.95
C ARG A 370 61.97 -26.62 -76.52
N ILE A 371 61.54 -27.34 -75.49
CA ILE A 371 62.14 -28.62 -75.07
C ILE A 371 61.94 -29.68 -76.16
N SER A 372 60.73 -29.79 -76.74
CA SER A 372 60.46 -30.73 -77.85
C SER A 372 61.39 -30.49 -79.05
N ASN A 373 61.56 -29.23 -79.47
CA ASN A 373 62.45 -28.89 -80.59
C ASN A 373 63.92 -29.23 -80.28
N LEU A 374 64.40 -28.96 -79.05
CA LEU A 374 65.77 -29.31 -78.65
C LEU A 374 66.01 -30.83 -78.62
N LEU A 375 64.99 -31.63 -78.25
CA LEU A 375 65.08 -33.09 -78.30
C LEU A 375 65.16 -33.60 -79.75
N GLU A 376 64.39 -33.02 -80.68
CA GLU A 376 64.50 -33.34 -82.11
C GLU A 376 65.87 -32.97 -82.68
N GLU A 377 66.39 -31.78 -82.39
CA GLU A 377 67.72 -31.35 -82.84
C GLU A 377 68.83 -32.27 -82.30
N ASN A 378 68.75 -32.66 -81.02
CA ASN A 378 69.70 -33.59 -80.41
C ASN A 378 69.67 -34.98 -81.10
N GLN A 379 68.47 -35.45 -81.49
CA GLN A 379 68.31 -36.71 -82.20
C GLN A 379 68.90 -36.65 -83.62
N ARG A 380 68.72 -35.53 -84.34
CA ARG A 380 69.37 -35.28 -85.65
C ARG A 380 70.90 -35.20 -85.51
N GLN A 381 71.42 -34.51 -84.49
CA GLN A 381 72.86 -34.41 -84.24
C GLN A 381 73.52 -35.78 -83.97
N LYS A 382 72.84 -36.66 -83.22
CA LYS A 382 73.29 -38.05 -83.01
C LYS A 382 73.38 -38.84 -84.31
N GLN A 383 72.44 -38.65 -85.24
CA GLN A 383 72.47 -39.29 -86.55
C GLN A 383 73.64 -38.77 -87.40
N SER A 384 73.89 -37.46 -87.44
CA SER A 384 75.03 -36.90 -88.18
C SER A 384 76.39 -37.30 -87.61
N ALA A 385 76.52 -37.41 -86.28
CA ALA A 385 77.75 -37.83 -85.63
C ALA A 385 78.12 -39.30 -85.94
N ALA A 386 77.12 -40.18 -86.09
CA ALA A 386 77.35 -41.56 -86.49
C ALA A 386 77.91 -41.68 -87.92
N ILE A 387 77.44 -40.81 -88.84
CA ILE A 387 77.94 -40.75 -90.22
C ILE A 387 79.40 -40.30 -90.25
N LEU A 388 79.74 -39.20 -89.57
CA LEU A 388 81.13 -38.70 -89.53
C LEU A 388 82.12 -39.75 -89.01
N LYS A 389 81.74 -40.52 -87.97
CA LYS A 389 82.60 -41.57 -87.43
C LYS A 389 82.95 -42.64 -88.47
N SER A 390 82.00 -43.04 -89.33
CA SER A 390 82.27 -44.02 -90.39
C SER A 390 83.28 -43.52 -91.44
N LEU A 391 83.37 -42.20 -91.67
CA LEU A 391 84.30 -41.61 -92.63
C LEU A 391 85.74 -41.52 -92.06
N ASP A 392 85.90 -41.20 -90.78
CA ASP A 392 87.22 -41.24 -90.13
C ASP A 392 87.77 -42.68 -90.01
N ASP A 393 86.91 -43.69 -89.80
CA ASP A 393 87.30 -45.11 -89.83
C ASP A 393 87.82 -45.55 -91.22
N GLU A 394 87.42 -44.89 -92.31
CA GLU A 394 88.03 -45.07 -93.65
C GLU A 394 89.34 -44.28 -93.80
N ARG A 395 89.39 -43.05 -93.30
CA ARG A 395 90.59 -42.19 -93.35
C ARG A 395 91.79 -42.83 -92.65
N ILE A 396 91.57 -43.44 -91.49
CA ILE A 396 92.60 -44.11 -90.69
C ILE A 396 93.19 -45.34 -91.43
N ARG A 397 92.41 -46.05 -92.24
CA ARG A 397 92.94 -47.12 -93.12
C ARG A 397 93.86 -46.57 -94.21
N MET A 398 93.56 -45.37 -94.72
CA MET A 398 94.34 -44.74 -95.79
C MET A 398 95.65 -44.13 -95.26
N GLU A 399 95.64 -43.60 -94.04
CA GLU A 399 96.85 -43.10 -93.34
C GLU A 399 97.85 -44.24 -93.03
N GLN A 400 97.38 -45.44 -92.69
CA GLN A 400 98.23 -46.62 -92.46
C GLN A 400 99.05 -47.06 -93.68
N LEU A 401 98.64 -46.70 -94.91
CA LEU A 401 99.36 -47.04 -96.14
C LEU A 401 100.48 -46.05 -96.51
N MET A 402 100.51 -44.85 -95.93
CA MET A 402 101.51 -43.82 -96.24
C MET A 402 102.76 -43.87 -95.35
N ALA A 403 102.85 -44.81 -94.41
CA ALA A 403 103.94 -44.90 -93.43
C ALA A 403 105.26 -45.51 -93.94
N ILE A 404 105.44 -45.69 -95.26
CA ILE A 404 106.64 -46.33 -95.85
C ILE A 404 107.31 -45.42 -96.91
N THR A 405 107.93 -44.32 -96.44
CA THR A 405 109.22 -43.80 -96.96
C THR A 405 109.71 -42.70 -96.02
N GLN A 406 110.62 -43.06 -95.11
CA GLN A 406 111.12 -42.18 -94.05
C GLN A 406 112.45 -41.52 -94.48
N GLU A 407 112.40 -40.41 -95.21
CA GLU A 407 113.59 -39.56 -95.46
C GLU A 407 113.29 -38.05 -95.42
N GLU A 408 112.05 -37.63 -95.73
CA GLU A 408 111.60 -36.24 -95.54
C GLU A 408 111.36 -35.87 -94.06
N ALA A 409 111.13 -36.88 -93.21
CA ALA A 409 110.71 -36.73 -91.81
C ALA A 409 111.66 -35.90 -90.94
N ASP A 410 112.97 -35.90 -91.21
CA ASP A 410 113.95 -35.21 -90.35
C ASP A 410 114.19 -33.75 -90.72
N ASN A 411 113.81 -33.35 -91.94
CA ASN A 411 113.65 -31.94 -92.31
C ASN A 411 112.27 -31.40 -91.90
N LEU A 412 111.23 -32.24 -91.93
CA LEU A 412 109.91 -31.93 -91.38
C LEU A 412 109.98 -31.69 -89.87
N ARG A 413 110.61 -32.58 -89.08
CA ARG A 413 110.73 -32.44 -87.61
C ARG A 413 111.25 -31.08 -87.12
N ARG A 414 112.16 -30.42 -87.86
CA ARG A 414 112.65 -29.08 -87.49
C ARG A 414 111.65 -27.96 -87.80
N LYS A 415 110.86 -28.09 -88.87
CA LYS A 415 109.76 -27.17 -89.21
C LYS A 415 108.53 -27.42 -88.33
N GLU A 416 108.26 -28.67 -87.97
CA GLU A 416 107.20 -29.10 -87.06
C GLU A 416 107.40 -28.54 -85.66
N VAL A 417 108.61 -28.59 -85.08
CA VAL A 417 108.89 -27.99 -83.77
C VAL A 417 108.66 -26.47 -83.77
N ALA A 418 109.07 -25.77 -84.83
CA ALA A 418 108.79 -24.34 -84.97
C ALA A 418 107.29 -24.03 -85.16
N SER A 419 106.59 -24.84 -85.97
CA SER A 419 105.14 -24.77 -86.16
C SER A 419 104.39 -25.04 -84.86
N ALA A 420 104.81 -26.04 -84.08
CA ALA A 420 104.23 -26.38 -82.79
C ALA A 420 104.45 -25.28 -81.75
N MET A 421 105.64 -24.66 -81.70
CA MET A 421 105.87 -23.48 -80.86
C MET A 421 104.97 -22.30 -81.28
N GLN A 422 104.79 -22.07 -82.58
CA GLN A 422 103.89 -21.02 -83.08
C GLN A 422 102.41 -21.34 -82.80
N GLN A 423 101.99 -22.61 -82.89
CA GLN A 423 100.67 -23.06 -82.48
C GLN A 423 100.46 -22.87 -80.98
N MET A 424 101.38 -23.33 -80.12
CA MET A 424 101.31 -23.15 -78.66
C MET A 424 101.24 -21.67 -78.25
N LEU A 425 101.96 -20.78 -78.95
CA LEU A 425 101.83 -19.33 -78.74
C LEU A 425 100.46 -18.80 -79.21
N SER A 426 99.92 -19.29 -80.34
CA SER A 426 98.58 -18.93 -80.80
C SER A 426 97.46 -19.46 -79.90
N GLU A 427 97.62 -20.65 -79.32
CA GLU A 427 96.68 -21.30 -78.41
C GLU A 427 96.71 -20.67 -77.02
N SER A 428 97.90 -20.36 -76.49
CA SER A 428 98.00 -19.57 -75.26
C SER A 428 97.41 -18.17 -75.43
N TYR A 429 97.56 -17.53 -76.58
CA TYR A 429 96.88 -16.27 -76.90
C TYR A 429 95.34 -16.43 -76.97
N LYS A 430 94.82 -17.42 -77.71
CA LYS A 430 93.37 -17.72 -77.78
C LYS A 430 92.79 -18.08 -76.41
N SER A 431 93.48 -18.90 -75.63
CA SER A 431 93.09 -19.30 -74.28
C SER A 431 93.05 -18.10 -73.33
N ARG A 432 94.02 -17.18 -73.43
CA ARG A 432 94.03 -15.93 -72.66
C ARG A 432 92.88 -15.00 -73.07
N LEU A 433 92.54 -14.94 -74.37
CA LEU A 433 91.40 -14.17 -74.86
C LEU A 433 90.05 -14.74 -74.37
N LEU A 434 89.90 -16.07 -74.41
CA LEU A 434 88.73 -16.78 -73.88
C LEU A 434 88.61 -16.61 -72.36
N GLN A 435 89.73 -16.69 -71.62
CA GLN A 435 89.75 -16.46 -70.18
C GLN A 435 89.34 -15.02 -69.86
N MET A 436 89.85 -14.01 -70.57
CA MET A 436 89.44 -12.61 -70.40
C MET A 436 87.94 -12.40 -70.71
N ALA A 437 87.42 -13.02 -71.77
CA ALA A 437 86.00 -12.95 -72.10
C ALA A 437 85.11 -13.64 -71.04
N TYR A 438 85.56 -14.78 -70.51
CA TYR A 438 84.87 -15.50 -69.44
C TYR A 438 84.90 -14.73 -68.10
N GLU A 439 86.05 -14.17 -67.73
CA GLU A 439 86.21 -13.35 -66.53
C GLU A 439 85.38 -12.06 -66.61
N SER A 440 85.37 -11.38 -67.77
CA SER A 440 84.51 -10.22 -68.03
C SER A 440 83.03 -10.57 -67.89
N ARG A 441 82.56 -11.64 -68.56
CA ARG A 441 81.15 -12.05 -68.47
C ARG A 441 80.76 -12.54 -67.06
N ARG A 442 81.68 -13.15 -66.32
CA ARG A 442 81.48 -13.51 -64.91
C ARG A 442 81.36 -12.26 -64.03
N GLN A 443 82.17 -11.22 -64.27
CA GLN A 443 82.07 -9.95 -63.57
C GLN A 443 80.75 -9.23 -63.86
N GLU A 444 80.27 -9.22 -65.11
CA GLU A 444 78.95 -8.68 -65.47
C GLU A 444 77.80 -9.42 -64.78
N MET A 445 77.81 -10.76 -64.79
CA MET A 445 76.77 -11.55 -64.10
C MET A 445 76.78 -11.31 -62.59
N VAL A 446 77.97 -11.16 -61.98
CA VAL A 446 78.10 -10.83 -60.55
C VAL A 446 77.63 -9.41 -60.25
N SER A 447 77.96 -8.41 -61.08
CA SER A 447 77.51 -7.03 -60.86
C SER A 447 75.99 -6.87 -61.05
N GLN A 448 75.39 -7.58 -62.02
CA GLN A 448 73.94 -7.66 -62.20
C GLN A 448 73.23 -8.35 -61.02
N ALA A 449 73.81 -9.44 -60.49
CA ALA A 449 73.28 -10.10 -59.30
C ALA A 449 73.37 -9.19 -58.05
N CYS A 450 74.50 -8.51 -57.84
CA CYS A 450 74.67 -7.59 -56.72
C CYS A 450 73.76 -6.36 -56.80
N SER A 451 73.56 -5.77 -57.99
CA SER A 451 72.62 -4.66 -58.18
C SER A 451 71.18 -5.08 -57.97
N SER A 452 70.76 -6.24 -58.52
CA SER A 452 69.43 -6.78 -58.26
C SER A 452 69.17 -7.12 -56.79
N LEU A 453 70.19 -7.54 -56.03
CA LEU A 453 70.10 -7.72 -54.57
C LEU A 453 69.94 -6.38 -53.85
N ALA A 454 70.75 -5.38 -54.19
CA ALA A 454 70.65 -4.03 -53.63
C ALA A 454 69.28 -3.38 -53.89
N ASP A 455 68.71 -3.55 -55.09
CA ASP A 455 67.36 -3.08 -55.42
C ASP A 455 66.26 -3.77 -54.58
N MET A 456 66.45 -5.06 -54.26
CA MET A 456 65.51 -5.82 -53.43
C MET A 456 65.64 -5.45 -51.95
N ASP A 457 66.85 -5.26 -51.44
CA ASP A 457 67.10 -4.75 -50.09
C ASP A 457 66.53 -3.34 -49.93
N HIS A 458 66.68 -2.47 -50.93
CA HIS A 458 66.12 -1.11 -50.88
C HIS A 458 64.57 -1.13 -50.86
N LYS A 459 63.93 -2.07 -51.58
CA LYS A 459 62.47 -2.27 -51.51
C LYS A 459 62.03 -2.84 -50.16
N LEU A 460 62.78 -3.80 -49.60
CA LEU A 460 62.54 -4.35 -48.26
C LEU A 460 62.62 -3.27 -47.18
N GLN A 461 63.68 -2.45 -47.20
CA GLN A 461 63.83 -1.30 -46.30
C GLN A 461 62.66 -0.31 -46.46
N GLN A 462 62.23 -0.04 -47.70
CA GLN A 462 61.11 0.85 -47.94
C GLN A 462 59.79 0.29 -47.36
N ILE A 463 59.50 -1.01 -47.56
CA ILE A 463 58.35 -1.69 -46.95
C ILE A 463 58.43 -1.65 -45.42
N GLN A 464 59.60 -1.87 -44.84
CA GLN A 464 59.81 -1.83 -43.38
C GLN A 464 59.57 -0.42 -42.81
N VAL A 465 60.03 0.64 -43.50
CA VAL A 465 59.75 2.03 -43.12
C VAL A 465 58.24 2.34 -43.20
N TRP A 466 57.55 1.88 -44.25
CA TRP A 466 56.09 2.05 -44.35
C TRP A 466 55.34 1.31 -43.23
N GLN A 467 55.73 0.07 -42.91
CA GLN A 467 55.15 -0.67 -41.78
C GLN A 467 55.38 0.04 -40.44
N GLN A 468 56.58 0.59 -40.20
CA GLN A 468 56.85 1.39 -38.99
C GLN A 468 56.04 2.68 -38.97
N LEU A 469 55.82 3.32 -40.11
CA LEU A 469 55.00 4.53 -40.23
C LEU A 469 53.52 4.24 -39.93
N ASP A 470 52.97 3.13 -40.44
CA ASP A 470 51.57 2.77 -40.19
C ASP A 470 51.37 2.21 -38.77
N GLN A 471 52.34 1.48 -38.21
CA GLN A 471 52.34 1.10 -36.79
C GLN A 471 52.38 2.33 -35.88
N SER A 472 53.24 3.32 -36.15
CA SER A 472 53.32 4.54 -35.34
C SER A 472 52.07 5.42 -35.45
N LYS A 473 51.43 5.51 -36.63
CA LYS A 473 50.09 6.12 -36.78
C LYS A 473 49.01 5.39 -36.00
N ALA A 474 48.99 4.05 -36.05
CA ALA A 474 48.01 3.27 -35.30
C ALA A 474 48.19 3.46 -33.78
N ILE A 475 49.44 3.47 -33.30
CA ILE A 475 49.77 3.74 -31.90
C ILE A 475 49.35 5.16 -31.50
N SER A 476 49.61 6.18 -32.33
CA SER A 476 49.19 7.56 -31.99
C SER A 476 47.68 7.75 -31.99
N GLN A 477 46.95 7.09 -32.90
CA GLN A 477 45.48 7.05 -32.89
C GLN A 477 44.94 6.39 -31.63
N ILE A 478 45.46 5.21 -31.24
CA ILE A 478 45.04 4.51 -30.02
C ILE A 478 45.32 5.34 -28.76
N LEU A 479 46.47 6.03 -28.71
CA LEU A 479 46.81 6.91 -27.59
C LEU A 479 45.82 8.09 -27.49
N GLN A 480 45.54 8.76 -28.62
CA GLN A 480 44.60 9.88 -28.71
C GLN A 480 43.16 9.46 -28.35
N GLU A 481 42.71 8.29 -28.82
CA GLU A 481 41.42 7.71 -28.41
C GLU A 481 41.40 7.43 -26.90
N SER A 482 42.49 6.94 -26.31
CA SER A 482 42.57 6.72 -24.85
C SER A 482 42.49 8.02 -24.06
N GLU A 483 43.08 9.11 -24.55
CA GLU A 483 43.01 10.43 -23.90
C GLU A 483 41.60 11.01 -23.96
N ILE A 484 40.93 10.91 -25.12
CA ILE A 484 39.52 11.32 -25.29
C ILE A 484 38.60 10.49 -24.38
N GLN A 485 38.82 9.17 -24.28
CA GLN A 485 38.05 8.28 -23.40
C GLN A 485 38.26 8.61 -21.91
N LYS A 486 39.49 8.93 -21.48
CA LYS A 486 39.78 9.37 -20.11
C LYS A 486 39.08 10.69 -19.79
N ALA A 487 39.20 11.70 -20.65
CA ALA A 487 38.52 12.98 -20.48
C ALA A 487 36.98 12.84 -20.44
N ALA A 488 36.41 11.96 -21.27
CA ALA A 488 34.98 11.64 -21.23
C ALA A 488 34.57 10.94 -19.92
N PHE A 489 35.39 10.04 -19.40
CA PHE A 489 35.15 9.37 -18.12
C PHE A 489 35.23 10.35 -16.94
N GLU A 490 36.24 11.23 -16.92
CA GLU A 490 36.38 12.30 -15.92
C GLU A 490 35.17 13.25 -15.93
N ALA A 491 34.69 13.66 -17.11
CA ALA A 491 33.49 14.49 -17.24
C ALA A 491 32.21 13.77 -16.74
N LEU A 492 32.07 12.48 -17.02
CA LEU A 492 30.96 11.66 -16.49
C LEU A 492 31.05 11.50 -14.97
N GLN A 493 32.25 11.34 -14.42
CA GLN A 493 32.46 11.23 -12.99
C GLN A 493 32.15 12.55 -12.28
N LEU A 494 32.61 13.70 -12.79
CA LEU A 494 32.25 15.02 -12.27
C LEU A 494 30.73 15.25 -12.29
N LYS A 495 30.04 14.85 -13.36
CA LYS A 495 28.56 14.92 -13.43
C LYS A 495 27.90 14.02 -12.38
N LYS A 496 28.42 12.81 -12.17
CA LYS A 496 27.94 11.88 -11.13
C LYS A 496 28.15 12.48 -9.74
N ASP A 497 29.32 13.03 -9.46
CA ASP A 497 29.67 13.59 -8.15
C ASP A 497 28.85 14.85 -7.83
N LEU A 498 28.54 15.67 -8.84
CA LEU A 498 27.61 16.80 -8.73
C LEU A 498 26.18 16.33 -8.42
N MET A 499 25.68 15.29 -9.09
CA MET A 499 24.38 14.69 -8.75
C MET A 499 24.35 14.14 -7.32
N HIS A 500 25.41 13.43 -6.88
CA HIS A 500 25.49 12.92 -5.51
C HIS A 500 25.60 14.05 -4.48
N ARG A 501 26.22 15.19 -4.85
CA ARG A 501 26.25 16.39 -4.02
C ARG A 501 24.86 17.03 -3.90
N GLN A 502 24.14 17.21 -5.00
CA GLN A 502 22.77 17.73 -4.99
C GLN A 502 21.82 16.86 -4.15
N ILE A 503 21.92 15.53 -4.29
CA ILE A 503 21.13 14.59 -3.48
C ILE A 503 21.47 14.72 -1.99
N ARG A 504 22.76 14.84 -1.62
CA ARG A 504 23.16 15.08 -0.23
C ARG A 504 22.66 16.41 0.31
N GLU A 505 22.73 17.49 -0.47
CA GLU A 505 22.22 18.81 -0.09
C GLU A 505 20.69 18.79 0.08
N GLN A 506 19.95 18.04 -0.74
CA GLN A 506 18.51 17.80 -0.57
C GLN A 506 18.19 16.97 0.67
N ILE A 507 18.95 15.91 0.95
CA ILE A 507 18.78 15.09 2.16
C ILE A 507 18.99 15.94 3.42
N ILE A 508 20.05 16.73 3.48
CA ILE A 508 20.33 17.64 4.61
C ILE A 508 19.17 18.63 4.81
N LEU A 509 18.62 19.18 3.71
CA LEU A 509 17.49 20.10 3.80
C LEU A 509 16.24 19.40 4.36
N ILE A 510 15.92 18.20 3.88
CA ILE A 510 14.82 17.38 4.40
C ILE A 510 15.05 17.03 5.88
N GLU A 511 16.27 16.67 6.28
CA GLU A 511 16.64 16.41 7.68
C GLU A 511 16.45 17.65 8.56
N THR A 512 16.77 18.86 8.06
CA THR A 512 16.53 20.10 8.82
C THR A 512 15.05 20.48 8.93
N GLU A 513 14.24 20.24 7.90
CA GLU A 513 12.79 20.46 7.95
C GLU A 513 12.11 19.44 8.89
N LEU A 514 12.52 18.17 8.84
CA LEU A 514 12.06 17.14 9.77
C LEU A 514 12.44 17.46 11.21
N MET A 515 13.67 17.93 11.47
CA MET A 515 14.07 18.40 12.80
C MET A 515 13.17 19.54 13.31
N GLN A 516 12.88 20.54 12.47
CA GLN A 516 11.97 21.63 12.82
C GLN A 516 10.55 21.13 13.14
N LEU A 517 10.01 20.23 12.31
CA LEU A 517 8.70 19.61 12.56
C LEU A 517 8.68 18.80 13.87
N THR A 518 9.71 18.00 14.15
CA THR A 518 9.80 17.26 15.42
C THR A 518 9.90 18.19 16.63
N HIS A 519 10.62 19.31 16.53
CA HIS A 519 10.67 20.32 17.58
C HIS A 519 9.29 20.96 17.80
N LEU A 520 8.59 21.34 16.73
CA LEU A 520 7.24 21.89 16.82
C LEU A 520 6.26 20.91 17.46
N GLU A 521 6.32 19.62 17.09
CA GLU A 521 5.45 18.59 17.65
C GLU A 521 5.77 18.29 19.13
N ILE A 522 7.04 18.33 19.54
CA ILE A 522 7.43 18.28 20.96
C ILE A 522 6.85 19.49 21.71
N THR A 523 7.06 20.71 21.23
CA THR A 523 6.52 21.91 21.90
C THR A 523 4.99 21.92 21.96
N ARG A 524 4.31 21.32 20.97
CA ARG A 524 2.85 21.15 21.01
C ARG A 524 2.44 20.13 22.08
N GLN A 525 3.15 19.01 22.20
CA GLN A 525 2.89 18.03 23.25
C GLN A 525 3.17 18.61 24.65
N GLU A 526 4.21 19.42 24.81
CA GLU A 526 4.49 20.13 26.06
C GLU A 526 3.30 21.04 26.43
N LEU A 527 2.86 21.92 25.53
CA LEU A 527 1.69 22.79 25.74
C LEU A 527 0.38 22.00 25.97
N ASP A 528 0.15 20.93 25.20
CA ASP A 528 -1.01 20.03 25.38
C ASP A 528 -0.99 19.40 26.80
N THR A 529 0.21 19.06 27.33
CA THR A 529 0.34 18.53 28.71
C THR A 529 0.26 19.59 29.79
N GLU A 530 0.73 20.81 29.56
CA GLU A 530 0.58 21.93 30.49
C GLU A 530 -0.90 22.29 30.67
N ALA A 531 -1.65 22.42 29.57
CA ALA A 531 -3.10 22.67 29.61
C ALA A 531 -3.87 21.58 30.38
N LEU A 532 -3.54 20.31 30.17
CA LEU A 532 -4.13 19.20 30.94
C LEU A 532 -3.74 19.23 32.42
N GLN A 533 -2.53 19.67 32.77
CA GLN A 533 -2.13 19.85 34.16
C GLN A 533 -2.88 21.01 34.83
N GLU A 534 -3.08 22.13 34.13
CA GLU A 534 -3.89 23.24 34.63
C GLU A 534 -5.34 22.79 34.88
N GLU A 535 -5.98 22.09 33.94
CA GLU A 535 -7.35 21.59 34.10
C GLU A 535 -7.47 20.60 35.28
N ILE A 536 -6.54 19.65 35.41
CA ILE A 536 -6.50 18.73 36.56
C ILE A 536 -6.26 19.49 37.87
N SER A 537 -5.45 20.55 37.87
CA SER A 537 -5.21 21.37 39.07
C SER A 537 -6.46 22.12 39.51
N ALA A 538 -7.23 22.69 38.56
CA ALA A 538 -8.50 23.35 38.83
C ALA A 538 -9.56 22.36 39.35
N GLN A 539 -9.66 21.16 38.76
CA GLN A 539 -10.54 20.10 39.26
C GLN A 539 -10.15 19.67 40.69
N ARG A 540 -8.84 19.51 40.99
CA ARG A 540 -8.38 19.22 42.36
C ARG A 540 -8.72 20.33 43.35
N LEU A 541 -8.66 21.59 42.93
CA LEU A 541 -8.99 22.74 43.78
C LEU A 541 -10.48 22.75 44.12
N THR A 542 -11.37 22.64 43.13
CA THR A 542 -12.83 22.55 43.37
C THR A 542 -13.23 21.36 44.23
N LEU A 543 -12.61 20.18 44.03
CA LEU A 543 -12.83 19.01 44.89
C LEU A 543 -12.32 19.24 46.33
N SER A 544 -11.24 19.98 46.51
CA SER A 544 -10.70 20.33 47.83
C SER A 544 -11.59 21.34 48.56
N GLU A 545 -12.14 22.32 47.86
CA GLU A 545 -13.13 23.27 48.39
C GLU A 545 -14.41 22.56 48.82
N LEU A 546 -14.94 21.66 47.98
CA LEU A 546 -16.12 20.86 48.30
C LEU A 546 -15.87 19.91 49.49
N LEU A 547 -14.67 19.32 49.60
CA LEU A 547 -14.27 18.55 50.78
C LEU A 547 -14.23 19.44 52.05
N GLN A 548 -13.69 20.66 51.96
CA GLN A 548 -13.67 21.60 53.07
C GLN A 548 -15.08 22.02 53.52
N GLN A 549 -16.00 22.25 52.57
CA GLN A 549 -17.42 22.49 52.86
C GLN A 549 -18.05 21.29 53.59
N LEU A 550 -17.91 20.07 53.06
CA LEU A 550 -18.46 18.87 53.70
C LEU A 550 -17.87 18.62 55.11
N LEU A 551 -16.59 18.92 55.34
CA LEU A 551 -15.98 18.84 56.67
C LEU A 551 -16.49 19.93 57.63
N LYS A 552 -16.84 21.12 57.12
CA LYS A 552 -17.48 22.18 57.90
C LYS A 552 -18.91 21.81 58.28
N ASP A 553 -19.72 21.36 57.32
CA ASP A 553 -21.08 20.89 57.53
C ASP A 553 -21.14 19.72 58.52
N LYS A 554 -20.17 18.80 58.42
CA LYS A 554 -20.01 17.71 59.39
C LYS A 554 -19.79 18.24 60.81
N LYS A 555 -18.87 19.18 61.00
CA LYS A 555 -18.60 19.79 62.32
C LYS A 555 -19.83 20.51 62.86
N GLN A 556 -20.55 21.25 62.02
CA GLN A 556 -21.80 21.91 62.42
C GLN A 556 -22.83 20.90 62.92
N ARG A 557 -23.04 19.78 62.23
CA ARG A 557 -23.93 18.71 62.72
C ARG A 557 -23.43 18.02 63.99
N GLU A 558 -22.12 17.86 64.16
CA GLU A 558 -21.55 17.34 65.41
C GLU A 558 -21.81 18.30 66.59
N GLU A 559 -21.67 19.62 66.37
CA GLU A 559 -22.01 20.67 67.35
C GLU A 559 -23.51 20.72 67.67
N GLU A 560 -24.38 20.70 66.66
CA GLU A 560 -25.85 20.61 66.82
C GLU A 560 -26.26 19.38 67.64
N LEU A 561 -25.69 18.21 67.34
CA LEU A 561 -25.96 16.98 68.09
C LEU A 561 -25.47 17.05 69.54
N LEU A 562 -24.29 17.65 69.78
CA LEU A 562 -23.77 17.87 71.13
C LEU A 562 -24.66 18.81 71.94
N ASP A 563 -25.19 19.88 71.33
CA ASP A 563 -26.12 20.79 72.00
C ASP A 563 -27.50 20.17 72.24
N VAL A 564 -28.00 19.32 71.33
CA VAL A 564 -29.20 18.50 71.58
C VAL A 564 -28.97 17.55 72.76
N LEU A 565 -27.82 16.88 72.83
CA LEU A 565 -27.46 16.01 73.96
C LEU A 565 -27.37 16.79 75.28
N ARG A 566 -26.70 17.94 75.31
CA ARG A 566 -26.67 18.83 76.50
C ARG A 566 -28.06 19.26 76.94
N GLN A 567 -28.94 19.60 76.00
CA GLN A 567 -30.34 19.93 76.30
C GLN A 567 -31.15 18.72 76.79
N MET A 568 -30.75 17.49 76.45
CA MET A 568 -31.36 16.26 76.97
C MET A 568 -30.84 15.93 78.37
N ASP A 569 -29.53 16.06 78.62
CA ASP A 569 -28.92 15.84 79.94
C ASP A 569 -29.48 16.81 80.98
N ALA A 570 -29.55 18.11 80.67
CA ALA A 570 -30.16 19.12 81.52
C ALA A 570 -31.67 18.89 81.80
N LYS A 571 -32.37 18.15 80.94
CA LYS A 571 -33.75 17.70 81.17
C LYS A 571 -33.83 16.39 81.96
N SER A 572 -32.75 15.59 81.98
CA SER A 572 -32.67 14.35 82.75
C SER A 572 -32.40 14.58 84.24
N GLU A 573 -31.71 15.67 84.60
CA GLU A 573 -31.51 16.12 85.99
C GLU A 573 -32.82 16.48 86.72
N ALA A 574 -33.93 16.65 85.98
CA ALA A 574 -35.27 16.93 86.52
C ALA A 574 -35.99 15.71 87.14
N ASN A 575 -35.26 14.64 87.49
CA ASN A 575 -35.74 13.45 88.21
C ASN A 575 -37.03 12.80 87.65
N GLN A 576 -36.91 12.23 86.45
CA GLN A 576 -37.82 11.17 86.00
C GLN A 576 -37.03 9.90 85.67
N GLU A 577 -37.05 8.93 86.59
CA GLU A 577 -36.60 7.57 86.30
C GLU A 577 -37.38 7.03 85.08
N ASN A 578 -36.66 6.44 84.13
CA ASN A 578 -37.16 6.04 82.81
C ASN A 578 -37.40 7.17 81.78
N TYR A 579 -37.00 8.43 82.03
CA TYR A 579 -37.02 9.46 80.97
C TYR A 579 -36.30 9.00 79.69
N TRP A 580 -35.11 8.43 79.84
CA TRP A 580 -34.32 7.86 78.74
C TRP A 580 -35.03 6.72 78.01
N LEU A 581 -35.65 5.79 78.74
CA LEU A 581 -36.36 4.66 78.14
C LEU A 581 -37.62 5.13 77.39
N ILE A 582 -38.39 6.03 78.01
CA ILE A 582 -39.62 6.58 77.43
C ILE A 582 -39.31 7.46 76.22
N GLN A 583 -38.24 8.25 76.24
CA GLN A 583 -37.84 9.04 75.07
C GLN A 583 -37.19 8.21 73.97
N TYR A 584 -36.35 7.21 74.28
CA TYR A 584 -35.82 6.31 73.26
C TYR A 584 -36.92 5.49 72.59
N GLN A 585 -37.90 4.98 73.37
CA GLN A 585 -39.09 4.33 72.84
C GLN A 585 -39.95 5.31 72.02
N ARG A 586 -40.08 6.59 72.43
CA ARG A 586 -40.77 7.62 71.64
C ARG A 586 -40.03 7.97 70.35
N LEU A 587 -38.70 7.96 70.32
CA LEU A 587 -37.88 8.29 69.16
C LEU A 587 -37.89 7.14 68.13
N LEU A 588 -37.90 5.88 68.61
CA LEU A 588 -38.15 4.70 67.79
C LEU A 588 -39.60 4.60 67.29
N ASN A 589 -40.58 5.01 68.10
CA ASN A 589 -42.00 5.00 67.74
C ASN A 589 -42.45 6.28 66.99
N GLN A 590 -41.62 7.32 66.91
CA GLN A 590 -41.91 8.53 66.15
C GLN A 590 -41.64 8.27 64.68
N LYS A 591 -42.69 8.40 63.86
CA LYS A 591 -42.50 8.49 62.41
C LYS A 591 -41.57 9.68 62.12
N PRO A 592 -40.56 9.51 61.23
CA PRO A 592 -39.71 10.60 60.76
C PRO A 592 -40.54 11.84 60.38
N LEU A 593 -40.05 13.03 60.73
CA LEU A 593 -40.77 14.29 60.48
C LEU A 593 -41.19 14.45 59.01
N SER A 594 -40.36 13.98 58.07
CA SER A 594 -40.66 13.90 56.63
C SER A 594 -41.89 13.05 56.31
N LEU A 595 -42.00 11.84 56.87
CA LEU A 595 -43.17 10.96 56.70
C LEU A 595 -44.40 11.52 57.41
N ARG A 596 -44.23 12.16 58.56
CA ARG A 596 -45.35 12.76 59.30
C ARG A 596 -45.94 13.96 58.56
N LEU A 597 -45.10 14.84 58.01
CA LEU A 597 -45.54 15.96 57.16
C LEU A 597 -46.20 15.47 55.85
N GLN A 598 -45.74 14.34 55.29
CA GLN A 598 -46.39 13.72 54.13
C GLN A 598 -47.75 13.09 54.46
N GLU A 599 -47.88 12.44 55.63
CA GLU A 599 -49.17 11.88 56.09
C GLU A 599 -50.18 12.95 56.52
N GLU A 600 -49.72 14.06 57.11
CA GLU A 600 -50.56 15.23 57.43
C GLU A 600 -51.07 15.96 56.17
N GLY A 601 -50.46 15.72 55.00
CA GLY A 601 -50.90 16.21 53.69
C GLY A 601 -51.94 15.36 52.96
N LEU A 602 -52.36 14.21 53.53
CA LEU A 602 -53.40 13.35 52.95
C LEU A 602 -54.82 13.82 53.34
N GLU A 603 -55.81 13.57 52.47
CA GLU A 603 -57.21 13.87 52.77
C GLU A 603 -57.69 13.07 54.00
N GLN A 604 -58.31 13.75 54.98
CA GLN A 604 -58.78 13.11 56.22
C GLN A 604 -59.78 11.97 55.96
N ASP A 605 -60.61 12.11 54.92
CA ASP A 605 -61.57 11.09 54.46
C ASP A 605 -60.88 9.82 53.89
N LEU A 606 -59.66 9.95 53.36
CA LEU A 606 -58.86 8.80 52.90
C LEU A 606 -58.18 8.10 54.08
N VAL A 607 -57.71 8.89 55.06
CA VAL A 607 -57.12 8.36 56.30
C VAL A 607 -58.19 7.62 57.14
N SER A 608 -59.42 8.11 57.21
CA SER A 608 -60.53 7.41 57.89
C SER A 608 -60.92 6.12 57.18
N LEU A 609 -61.03 6.12 55.84
CA LEU A 609 -61.29 4.92 55.04
C LEU A 609 -60.23 3.82 55.27
N LEU A 610 -58.94 4.19 55.29
CA LEU A 610 -57.86 3.22 55.53
C LEU A 610 -57.87 2.69 56.98
N LYS A 611 -58.38 3.46 57.94
CA LYS A 611 -58.61 3.01 59.32
C LYS A 611 -59.81 2.08 59.44
N GLU A 612 -60.94 2.41 58.83
CA GLU A 612 -62.14 1.53 58.78
C GLU A 612 -61.79 0.14 58.21
N LEU A 613 -60.96 0.10 57.17
CA LEU A 613 -60.51 -1.13 56.52
C LEU A 613 -59.31 -1.81 57.20
N SER A 614 -58.87 -1.35 58.38
CA SER A 614 -57.70 -1.88 59.11
C SER A 614 -56.40 -1.91 58.27
N ALA A 615 -56.27 -0.96 57.33
CA ALA A 615 -55.25 -0.90 56.30
C ALA A 615 -54.15 0.15 56.58
N GLU A 616 -54.02 0.61 57.84
CA GLU A 616 -53.10 1.68 58.27
C GLU A 616 -51.64 1.47 57.85
N LYS A 617 -51.21 0.19 57.72
CA LYS A 617 -49.88 -0.20 57.26
C LYS A 617 -49.50 0.33 55.87
N TYR A 618 -50.48 0.75 55.06
CA TYR A 618 -50.26 1.30 53.72
C TYR A 618 -50.23 2.84 53.67
N LEU A 619 -50.54 3.55 54.77
CA LEU A 619 -50.54 5.02 54.82
C LEU A 619 -49.23 5.67 54.30
N PRO A 620 -48.01 5.19 54.64
CA PRO A 620 -46.77 5.80 54.13
C PRO A 620 -46.63 5.72 52.60
N ILE A 621 -47.10 4.63 51.99
CA ILE A 621 -47.07 4.44 50.53
C ILE A 621 -48.06 5.41 49.87
N PHE A 622 -49.25 5.57 50.45
CA PHE A 622 -50.26 6.50 49.95
C PHE A 622 -49.84 7.97 50.12
N ALA A 623 -49.13 8.29 51.21
CA ALA A 623 -48.55 9.61 51.47
C ALA A 623 -47.42 9.95 50.50
N HIS A 624 -46.51 9.01 50.25
CA HIS A 624 -45.39 9.19 49.31
C HIS A 624 -45.88 9.46 47.88
N HIS A 625 -46.91 8.74 47.42
CA HIS A 625 -47.50 8.92 46.09
C HIS A 625 -48.63 9.97 46.03
N ARG A 626 -48.92 10.69 47.13
CA ARG A 626 -49.95 11.73 47.23
C ARG A 626 -51.32 11.33 46.65
N PHE A 627 -51.83 10.15 46.99
CA PHE A 627 -53.14 9.74 46.48
C PHE A 627 -54.28 10.61 47.05
N SER A 628 -55.11 11.13 46.14
CA SER A 628 -56.40 11.75 46.46
C SER A 628 -57.54 10.75 46.24
N LEU A 629 -58.70 11.00 46.85
CA LEU A 629 -59.91 10.18 46.62
C LEU A 629 -60.37 10.22 45.15
N GLU A 630 -60.10 11.32 44.42
CA GLU A 630 -60.39 11.43 42.98
C GLU A 630 -59.49 10.50 42.14
N MET A 631 -58.23 10.32 42.53
CA MET A 631 -57.32 9.39 41.82
C MET A 631 -57.77 7.94 42.02
N LEU A 632 -58.25 7.60 43.22
CA LEU A 632 -58.75 6.25 43.55
C LEU A 632 -60.07 5.90 42.86
N GLU A 633 -60.92 6.88 42.50
CA GLU A 633 -62.12 6.63 41.68
C GLU A 633 -61.77 5.98 40.33
N LYS A 634 -60.70 6.50 39.70
CA LYS A 634 -60.24 6.19 38.33
C LYS A 634 -59.32 4.96 38.24
N MET A 635 -58.81 4.46 39.37
CA MET A 635 -57.90 3.32 39.42
C MET A 635 -58.60 1.95 39.36
N THR A 636 -57.84 0.93 38.93
CA THR A 636 -58.27 -0.47 38.99
C THR A 636 -57.57 -1.23 40.14
N PRO A 637 -58.12 -2.35 40.63
CA PRO A 637 -57.46 -3.18 41.66
C PRO A 637 -56.05 -3.63 41.27
N ASN A 638 -55.81 -3.80 39.96
CA ASN A 638 -54.51 -4.23 39.43
C ASN A 638 -53.45 -3.13 39.49
N ASP A 639 -53.83 -1.85 39.61
CA ASP A 639 -52.91 -0.74 39.78
C ASP A 639 -52.47 -0.60 41.25
N LEU A 640 -53.40 -0.78 42.19
CA LEU A 640 -53.06 -0.93 43.62
C LEU A 640 -52.14 -2.13 43.89
N LYS A 641 -52.26 -3.20 43.10
CA LYS A 641 -51.34 -4.35 43.14
C LYS A 641 -49.91 -3.98 42.73
N LYS A 642 -49.73 -3.18 41.67
CA LYS A 642 -48.41 -2.68 41.23
C LYS A 642 -47.76 -1.77 42.29
N LEU A 643 -48.59 -1.06 43.06
CA LEU A 643 -48.19 -0.15 44.15
C LEU A 643 -47.94 -0.86 45.49
N GLY A 644 -47.98 -2.19 45.54
CA GLY A 644 -47.58 -2.99 46.72
C GLY A 644 -48.71 -3.40 47.67
N VAL A 645 -49.98 -3.07 47.38
CA VAL A 645 -51.12 -3.65 48.12
C VAL A 645 -51.35 -5.07 47.62
N GLN A 646 -50.95 -6.09 48.37
CA GLN A 646 -50.98 -7.49 47.91
C GLN A 646 -52.32 -8.20 48.15
N GLU A 647 -53.11 -7.75 49.13
CA GLU A 647 -54.36 -8.40 49.54
C GLU A 647 -55.53 -8.01 48.61
N VAL A 648 -55.97 -8.95 47.76
CA VAL A 648 -56.99 -8.71 46.72
C VAL A 648 -58.33 -8.22 47.27
N GLY A 649 -58.75 -8.73 48.44
CA GLY A 649 -59.97 -8.26 49.11
C GLY A 649 -59.89 -6.80 49.58
N LEU A 650 -58.70 -6.36 50.02
CA LEU A 650 -58.45 -4.97 50.41
C LEU A 650 -58.40 -4.04 49.18
N GLN A 651 -57.78 -4.46 48.08
CA GLN A 651 -57.72 -3.68 46.84
C GLN A 651 -59.14 -3.27 46.37
N ILE A 652 -60.07 -4.23 46.33
CA ILE A 652 -61.45 -4.00 45.92
C ILE A 652 -62.19 -3.12 46.95
N SER A 653 -62.07 -3.46 48.24
CA SER A 653 -62.74 -2.73 49.32
C SER A 653 -62.32 -1.26 49.42
N ILE A 654 -61.03 -0.96 49.22
CA ILE A 654 -60.50 0.41 49.21
C ILE A 654 -61.11 1.22 48.05
N ILE A 655 -61.13 0.66 46.83
CA ILE A 655 -61.63 1.35 45.64
C ILE A 655 -63.15 1.58 45.72
N ASP A 656 -63.92 0.57 46.07
CA ASP A 656 -65.39 0.69 46.09
C ASP A 656 -65.87 1.61 47.21
N ARG A 657 -65.22 1.59 48.38
CA ARG A 657 -65.51 2.51 49.48
C ARG A 657 -65.06 3.94 49.16
N ALA A 658 -63.93 4.14 48.47
CA ALA A 658 -63.50 5.47 48.02
C ALA A 658 -64.50 6.09 47.02
N ARG A 659 -65.02 5.29 46.07
CA ARG A 659 -66.08 5.68 45.14
C ARG A 659 -67.41 6.01 45.80
N GLU A 660 -67.69 5.42 46.96
CA GLU A 660 -68.88 5.72 47.76
C GLU A 660 -68.74 7.07 48.49
N ILE A 661 -67.61 7.29 49.18
CA ILE A 661 -67.28 8.56 49.84
C ILE A 661 -67.24 9.72 48.84
N TRP A 662 -66.63 9.52 47.67
CA TRP A 662 -66.54 10.56 46.64
C TRP A 662 -67.91 10.93 46.05
N ARG A 663 -68.81 9.95 45.87
CA ARG A 663 -70.22 10.21 45.49
C ARG A 663 -70.94 11.06 46.54
N LEU A 664 -70.83 10.71 47.83
CA LEU A 664 -71.42 11.49 48.92
C LEU A 664 -70.86 12.91 49.02
N ARG A 665 -69.56 13.10 48.72
CA ARG A 665 -68.91 14.42 48.66
C ARG A 665 -69.45 15.26 47.49
N LYS A 666 -69.67 14.65 46.32
CA LYS A 666 -70.26 15.29 45.13
C LYS A 666 -71.73 15.68 45.33
N GLU A 667 -72.48 14.98 46.17
CA GLU A 667 -73.83 15.37 46.58
C GLU A 667 -73.83 16.54 47.57
N LYS A 668 -72.90 16.56 48.54
CA LYS A 668 -72.74 17.69 49.49
C LYS A 668 -72.27 18.99 48.82
N LEU A 669 -71.35 18.91 47.86
CA LEU A 669 -70.82 20.10 47.16
C LEU A 669 -71.88 20.89 46.39
N LYS A 670 -72.95 20.24 45.91
CA LYS A 670 -74.10 20.90 45.26
C LYS A 670 -74.93 21.79 46.20
N VAL A 671 -74.65 21.81 47.51
CA VAL A 671 -75.43 22.53 48.53
C VAL A 671 -74.72 23.80 49.03
N VAL A 672 -73.46 24.03 48.63
CA VAL A 672 -72.56 25.02 49.28
C VAL A 672 -72.10 26.17 48.36
N ASP A 673 -72.57 26.25 47.11
CA ASP A 673 -72.22 27.31 46.12
C ASP A 673 -72.83 28.71 46.42
N ASN A 674 -72.97 29.10 47.69
CA ASN A 674 -73.41 30.43 48.11
C ASN A 674 -72.59 30.95 49.31
N ILE A 675 -71.56 31.78 49.03
CA ILE A 675 -71.09 33.00 49.77
C ILE A 675 -69.59 33.26 49.47
N THR A 676 -69.22 34.55 49.37
CA THR A 676 -67.94 35.09 48.84
C THR A 676 -66.89 35.49 49.91
N PRO A 677 -65.60 35.72 49.54
CA PRO A 677 -64.46 35.74 50.48
C PRO A 677 -63.80 37.11 50.77
N ASN A 678 -62.95 37.15 51.81
CA ASN A 678 -61.88 38.12 52.11
C ASN A 678 -60.98 37.54 53.26
N GLU A 679 -59.78 38.00 53.68
CA GLU A 679 -58.85 39.10 53.34
C GLU A 679 -57.42 38.78 53.91
N LEU A 680 -56.47 39.72 53.78
CA LEU A 680 -55.27 40.02 54.61
C LEU A 680 -53.87 39.36 54.35
N MET A 681 -52.88 40.25 54.19
CA MET A 681 -51.39 40.09 54.20
C MET A 681 -50.82 40.75 55.49
N PRO A 682 -49.54 40.59 55.92
CA PRO A 682 -48.35 41.34 55.42
C PRO A 682 -46.97 40.61 55.63
N SER A 683 -45.81 41.29 55.78
CA SER A 683 -44.82 41.63 54.71
C SER A 683 -43.47 42.21 55.26
N VAL A 684 -42.29 41.86 54.68
CA VAL A 684 -40.99 42.66 54.65
C VAL A 684 -40.20 42.77 56.00
N PRO A 685 -38.84 43.01 56.15
CA PRO A 685 -37.78 43.61 55.26
C PRO A 685 -36.41 42.89 55.07
N GLN A 686 -35.50 43.55 54.32
CA GLN A 686 -34.07 43.26 54.02
C GLN A 686 -33.07 44.00 54.96
N GLU A 687 -31.77 43.60 54.96
CA GLU A 687 -30.51 44.38 55.19
C GLU A 687 -29.30 43.39 55.18
N VAL A 688 -27.99 43.71 55.00
CA VAL A 688 -27.23 44.72 54.19
C VAL A 688 -25.71 44.30 54.16
N GLU A 689 -24.90 44.74 53.17
CA GLU A 689 -23.42 44.53 53.12
C GLU A 689 -22.61 45.48 54.04
N PRO A 690 -21.35 45.15 54.39
CA PRO A 690 -20.26 46.08 54.04
C PRO A 690 -18.84 45.50 53.75
N SER A 691 -18.21 46.03 52.70
CA SER A 691 -16.85 46.59 52.54
C SER A 691 -15.58 46.04 53.25
N ALA A 692 -14.48 46.00 52.47
CA ALA A 692 -13.09 45.71 52.88
C ALA A 692 -12.35 46.88 53.60
N PRO A 693 -11.11 46.64 54.10
CA PRO A 693 -9.95 47.33 53.51
C PRO A 693 -8.63 46.50 53.41
N GLN A 694 -7.52 47.17 53.06
CA GLN A 694 -6.37 46.67 52.29
C GLN A 694 -5.07 46.28 53.05
N ASP A 695 -4.17 45.64 52.29
CA ASP A 695 -2.68 45.67 52.28
C ASP A 695 -1.85 45.18 53.48
N ILE A 696 -0.84 44.32 53.15
CA ILE A 696 0.61 44.52 53.38
C ILE A 696 1.42 43.40 52.66
N GLN A 697 2.37 43.81 51.82
CA GLN A 697 3.62 43.11 51.43
C GLN A 697 4.79 44.02 51.90
N PRO A 698 6.06 43.56 52.07
CA PRO A 698 6.82 42.55 51.30
C PRO A 698 7.58 41.56 52.26
N SER A 699 8.64 40.78 51.94
CA SER A 699 9.65 40.78 50.85
C SER A 699 10.42 39.45 50.73
N LEU A 700 10.87 39.12 49.51
CA LEU A 700 12.15 38.48 49.11
C LEU A 700 12.78 37.38 49.99
N GLU A 701 12.99 36.19 49.41
CA GLU A 701 14.31 35.53 49.34
C GLU A 701 14.37 34.40 48.29
N SER A 702 15.57 34.16 47.74
CA SER A 702 15.94 33.09 46.80
C SER A 702 17.47 32.94 46.80
N PRO A 703 18.11 31.86 46.31
CA PRO A 703 17.56 30.58 45.81
C PRO A 703 18.19 29.32 46.46
N SER A 704 17.58 28.14 46.27
CA SER A 704 18.28 26.86 46.44
C SER A 704 17.67 25.69 45.64
N PHE A 705 18.38 25.29 44.58
CA PHE A 705 18.43 23.89 44.15
C PHE A 705 19.22 23.09 45.22
N PRO A 706 19.03 21.76 45.39
CA PRO A 706 19.10 20.83 44.26
C PRO A 706 18.24 19.53 44.32
N LEU A 707 18.43 18.72 43.27
CA LEU A 707 18.15 17.29 43.14
C LEU A 707 16.70 16.85 42.85
N THR A 708 16.44 16.80 41.54
CA THR A 708 15.70 15.77 40.82
C THR A 708 15.80 14.37 41.47
N GLU A 709 14.69 13.84 41.96
CA GLU A 709 14.52 12.38 42.04
C GLU A 709 14.06 11.86 40.67
N VAL A 710 15.03 11.56 39.81
CA VAL A 710 14.79 10.67 38.69
C VAL A 710 14.50 9.29 39.27
N THR A 711 13.24 8.86 39.22
CA THR A 711 12.88 7.47 39.48
C THR A 711 13.42 6.60 38.35
N ASN A 712 14.68 6.22 38.51
CA ASN A 712 15.40 5.30 37.63
C ASN A 712 14.58 4.00 37.50
N ARG A 713 13.91 3.82 36.37
CA ARG A 713 13.31 2.53 36.00
C ARG A 713 14.43 1.59 35.58
N ASN A 714 15.15 1.07 36.58
CA ASN A 714 16.11 0.00 36.36
C ASN A 714 15.35 -1.21 35.82
N SER A 715 15.54 -1.51 34.54
CA SER A 715 14.83 -2.60 33.87
C SER A 715 15.27 -3.94 34.44
N GLU A 716 14.34 -4.76 34.92
CA GLU A 716 14.62 -6.11 35.42
C GLU A 716 15.09 -7.05 34.30
N CYS A 717 15.93 -8.03 34.66
CA CYS A 717 16.39 -9.07 33.74
C CYS A 717 15.23 -9.96 33.32
N VAL A 718 14.95 -10.02 32.02
CA VAL A 718 13.84 -10.79 31.40
C VAL A 718 13.98 -12.32 31.61
N VAL A 719 15.12 -12.79 32.13
CA VAL A 719 15.44 -14.21 32.31
C VAL A 719 15.26 -14.68 33.76
N CYS A 720 15.69 -13.89 34.74
CA CYS A 720 15.58 -14.26 36.16
C CYS A 720 14.57 -13.41 36.94
N LEU A 721 14.18 -12.22 36.45
CA LEU A 721 13.30 -11.25 37.11
C LEU A 721 13.76 -10.77 38.51
N GLU A 722 14.95 -11.20 38.97
CA GLU A 722 15.49 -10.91 40.31
C GLU A 722 16.62 -9.85 40.30
N GLN A 723 17.22 -9.58 39.14
CA GLN A 723 18.42 -8.74 39.00
C GLN A 723 18.23 -7.75 37.87
N GLU A 724 18.81 -6.56 37.99
CA GLU A 724 18.75 -5.52 36.97
C GLU A 724 19.46 -5.94 35.67
N ALA A 725 18.94 -5.46 34.54
CA ALA A 725 19.51 -5.68 33.23
C ALA A 725 20.77 -4.82 33.03
N GLN A 726 21.93 -5.46 33.12
CA GLN A 726 23.25 -4.83 33.10
C GLN A 726 24.06 -5.19 31.84
N THR A 727 23.46 -5.88 30.86
CA THR A 727 24.15 -6.36 29.65
C THR A 727 23.52 -5.78 28.40
N ILE A 728 24.30 -5.02 27.62
CA ILE A 728 23.96 -4.56 26.27
C ILE A 728 24.42 -5.64 25.27
N PHE A 729 23.53 -6.08 24.39
CA PHE A 729 23.88 -6.89 23.23
C PHE A 729 24.14 -6.01 22.01
N LEU A 730 25.40 -5.82 21.61
CA LEU A 730 25.79 -4.85 20.56
C LEU A 730 25.16 -5.11 19.19
N THR A 731 24.79 -6.36 18.87
CA THR A 731 24.12 -6.70 17.61
C THR A 731 22.68 -6.22 17.52
N CYS A 732 22.05 -5.84 18.64
CA CYS A 732 20.65 -5.41 18.67
C CYS A 732 20.34 -4.26 19.64
N GLY A 733 21.33 -3.70 20.34
CA GLY A 733 21.17 -2.59 21.29
C GLY A 733 20.45 -2.94 22.61
N HIS A 734 19.71 -4.05 22.68
CA HIS A 734 18.88 -4.38 23.85
C HIS A 734 19.66 -4.57 25.14
N VAL A 735 19.15 -3.93 26.20
CA VAL A 735 19.51 -4.15 27.61
C VAL A 735 18.36 -4.92 28.26
N CYS A 736 18.54 -6.23 28.43
CA CYS A 736 17.45 -7.12 28.88
C CYS A 736 17.89 -8.27 29.79
N CYS A 737 19.18 -8.39 30.07
CA CYS A 737 19.74 -9.47 30.90
C CYS A 737 20.71 -8.92 31.94
N CYS A 738 20.67 -9.44 33.17
CA CYS A 738 21.75 -9.26 34.13
C CYS A 738 23.04 -9.93 33.62
N SER A 739 24.18 -9.56 34.18
CA SER A 739 25.50 -10.06 33.76
C SER A 739 25.59 -11.60 33.75
N LYS A 740 25.02 -12.26 34.77
CA LYS A 740 25.01 -13.74 34.89
C LYS A 740 24.15 -14.43 33.83
N CYS A 741 22.94 -13.92 33.58
CA CYS A 741 22.04 -14.50 32.57
C CYS A 741 22.48 -14.18 31.14
N GLY A 742 23.10 -13.02 30.90
CA GLY A 742 23.57 -12.60 29.58
C GLY A 742 24.74 -13.41 29.03
N ASP A 743 25.60 -13.94 29.91
CA ASP A 743 26.75 -14.77 29.52
C ASP A 743 26.35 -16.13 28.92
N ALA A 744 25.28 -16.74 29.44
CA ALA A 744 24.82 -18.08 29.03
C ALA A 744 23.97 -18.10 27.74
N LEU A 745 23.61 -16.93 27.20
CA LEU A 745 22.69 -16.80 26.07
C LEU A 745 23.42 -16.60 24.74
N HIS A 746 23.09 -17.41 23.73
CA HIS A 746 23.57 -17.23 22.35
C HIS A 746 22.65 -16.35 21.48
N THR A 747 21.39 -16.14 21.90
CA THR A 747 20.41 -15.28 21.22
C THR A 747 19.76 -14.33 22.22
N CYS A 748 19.44 -13.11 21.79
CA CYS A 748 18.76 -12.11 22.62
C CYS A 748 17.31 -12.55 22.90
N PRO A 749 16.82 -12.55 24.16
CA PRO A 749 15.48 -13.03 24.48
C PRO A 749 14.36 -12.15 23.89
N LEU A 750 14.61 -10.85 23.67
CA LEU A 750 13.63 -9.93 23.09
C LEU A 750 13.52 -10.06 21.58
N CYS A 751 14.62 -9.90 20.83
CA CYS A 751 14.59 -9.88 19.37
C CYS A 751 15.01 -11.19 18.68
N ARG A 752 15.42 -12.21 19.44
CA ARG A 752 15.95 -13.51 18.97
C ARG A 752 17.19 -13.43 18.06
N GLY A 753 17.78 -12.24 17.89
CA GLY A 753 19.03 -12.04 17.15
C GLY A 753 20.22 -12.71 17.82
N ALA A 754 21.20 -13.14 17.02
CA ALA A 754 22.42 -13.77 17.52
C ALA A 754 23.32 -12.76 18.25
N ILE A 755 23.90 -13.18 19.38
CA ILE A 755 24.77 -12.35 20.21
C ILE A 755 26.24 -12.63 19.85
N THR A 756 26.90 -11.68 19.18
CA THR A 756 28.34 -11.78 18.88
C THR A 756 29.22 -11.02 19.87
N GLN A 757 28.72 -9.90 20.41
CA GLN A 757 29.45 -9.05 21.36
C GLN A 757 28.52 -8.54 22.47
N ARG A 758 29.05 -8.44 23.70
CA ARG A 758 28.35 -8.03 24.93
C ARG A 758 29.12 -6.90 25.60
N ILE A 759 28.43 -5.87 26.07
CA ILE A 759 28.98 -4.85 26.98
C ILE A 759 28.28 -4.98 28.34
N ARG A 760 29.05 -4.93 29.43
CA ARG A 760 28.51 -4.86 30.78
C ARG A 760 28.47 -3.41 31.24
N ILE A 761 27.30 -2.97 31.68
CA ILE A 761 27.11 -1.66 32.31
C ILE A 761 27.52 -1.81 33.78
N TYR A 762 28.44 -0.96 34.23
CA TYR A 762 28.78 -0.80 35.63
C TYR A 762 28.25 0.56 36.08
N HIS A 763 27.22 0.55 36.93
CA HIS A 763 26.81 1.76 37.63
C HIS A 763 27.77 1.98 38.81
N SER A 764 28.53 3.07 38.79
CA SER A 764 29.21 3.55 40.00
C SER A 764 28.16 4.23 40.88
N THR A 765 27.88 3.62 42.03
CA THR A 765 27.12 4.23 43.13
C THR A 765 27.90 5.37 43.76
#